data_AF-A0A6J1W8N0-F1
#
_entry.id   AF-A0A6J1W8N0-F1
#
_cell.length_a   1.000
_cell.length_b   1.000
_cell.length_c   1.000
_cell.angle_alpha   90.00
_cell.angle_beta   90.00
_cell.angle_gamma   90.00
#
_symmetry.space_group_name_H-M   'P 1'
#
loop_
_entity.id
_entity.type
_entity.pdbx_description
1 polymer ?
#
loop_
_entity_poly.entity_id
_entity_poly.type
_entity_poly.pdbx_seq_one_letter_code
_entity_poly.pdbx_strand_id
1 'polypeptide(L)'
;MATRKRSGSGSKRHLKEKVVQIYESFFRGEDLTSDNPTFWDEFFLLKPKIPQLEAEIHKLSVEQLLNMKESINLLVTQCIEMLGQEHHIRLVYALQTLSALMITMYQRTTQDNNLNVKVVLIGTENADVKMQKLFEHCSTMLSGDVPDSLKSMVIKLLLVIATGIDNIDDNPLVEYLMLNSLFEPLIQLLCTSTERQQHGYDVVMLLMFLVNYKKEESANPYIVKLSILDDELALNGYGQVITAALNDFVMSTFGGMQGGSGGGGWLSSLTSMVGGIFLTSDDTQPVVRGQRNSGGEEGMLLALYEAAHLNRNFMTTLAHSSAAASSAPPSPPATLPPHQNPPNLTQIQALDNEQPTNLLVTFFQYCSIVMADTRSEASINKCSLCFITLTCIVEEQFANSIMHDQNLTFKVQLYRLPMRHRKIVPEEPPSQPLASTLIDLLVEFTMCHLLKKFPGELYSLCLGVLVRLLSYQKRARVRLARDWRPLWAALIALLKFLVANDTALLRRHNIFLMAQQVVNIFNIFITFGDTFLPTPASYDQLYYELIRMHQVFDNLFYMALRYSTGDGEFKAEALRLANCLVNVRAIIQHFSPKIESWLASQNLSTPTEDQILEVVRKNYDSLILKLQEGLEGYERYSERQHRELVAREARGAAAAARARGPRLHAAACAAATALSHYSAIA
;
A
#
# COMPACT_ATOMS: atom_id res chain seq x y z
N MET A 1 -33.05 46.45 -65.49
CA MET A 1 -34.09 45.87 -64.62
C MET A 1 -33.45 44.84 -63.72
N ALA A 2 -33.63 45.04 -62.41
CA ALA A 2 -32.86 44.39 -61.36
C ALA A 2 -33.17 42.90 -61.16
N THR A 3 -32.14 42.22 -60.69
CA THR A 3 -32.01 40.79 -60.39
C THR A 3 -32.94 40.35 -59.25
N ARG A 4 -33.68 39.26 -59.48
CA ARG A 4 -34.51 38.59 -58.47
C ARG A 4 -33.63 37.58 -57.71
N LYS A 5 -33.16 37.96 -56.52
CA LYS A 5 -32.47 37.04 -55.59
C LYS A 5 -33.46 35.97 -55.11
N ARG A 6 -33.17 34.71 -55.43
CA ARG A 6 -33.84 33.53 -54.90
C ARG A 6 -33.16 33.18 -53.58
N SER A 7 -33.87 33.37 -52.46
CA SER A 7 -33.46 32.98 -51.12
C SER A 7 -33.50 31.46 -50.98
N GLY A 8 -32.36 30.80 -51.25
CA GLY A 8 -32.13 29.40 -50.94
C GLY A 8 -31.18 29.28 -49.75
N SER A 9 -31.69 29.39 -48.53
CA SER A 9 -31.01 28.87 -47.34
C SER A 9 -31.82 27.70 -46.82
N GLY A 10 -31.70 26.57 -47.51
CA GLY A 10 -32.06 25.28 -46.94
C GLY A 10 -31.03 24.96 -45.86
N SER A 11 -31.31 25.37 -44.62
CA SER A 11 -30.66 24.79 -43.45
C SER A 11 -30.80 23.27 -43.57
N LYS A 12 -29.68 22.57 -43.81
CA LYS A 12 -29.63 21.12 -43.70
C LYS A 12 -30.04 20.82 -42.26
N ARG A 13 -31.29 20.38 -42.05
CA ARG A 13 -31.73 19.80 -40.78
C ARG A 13 -30.77 18.67 -40.47
N HIS A 14 -29.85 18.87 -39.54
CA HIS A 14 -29.05 17.80 -38.99
C HIS A 14 -30.02 16.76 -38.43
N LEU A 15 -30.09 15.58 -39.04
CA LEU A 15 -30.85 14.44 -38.53
C LEU A 15 -30.26 14.09 -37.16
N LYS A 16 -31.00 14.41 -36.10
CA LYS A 16 -30.63 14.05 -34.72
C LYS A 16 -31.08 12.62 -34.44
N GLU A 17 -30.24 11.83 -33.81
CA GLU A 17 -30.59 10.47 -33.38
C GLU A 17 -31.78 10.48 -32.40
N LYS A 18 -32.67 9.48 -32.47
CA LYS A 18 -33.90 9.41 -31.64
C LYS A 18 -33.58 9.54 -30.15
N VAL A 19 -32.53 8.87 -29.66
CA VAL A 19 -32.12 8.90 -28.25
C VAL A 19 -31.71 10.30 -27.78
N VAL A 20 -31.07 11.10 -28.64
CA VAL A 20 -30.66 12.47 -28.30
C VAL A 20 -31.88 13.38 -28.20
N GLN A 21 -32.87 13.20 -29.08
CA GLN A 21 -34.14 13.92 -29.00
C GLN A 21 -34.90 13.58 -27.71
N ILE A 22 -34.90 12.30 -27.32
CA ILE A 22 -35.49 11.86 -26.05
C ILE A 22 -34.81 12.53 -24.86
N TYR A 23 -33.48 12.61 -24.82
CA TYR A 23 -32.77 13.32 -23.75
C TYR A 23 -33.17 14.81 -23.71
N GLU A 24 -33.16 15.49 -24.86
CA GLU A 24 -33.53 16.91 -24.94
C GLU A 24 -34.97 17.16 -24.44
N SER A 25 -35.93 16.33 -24.82
CA SER A 25 -37.32 16.42 -24.35
C SER A 25 -37.46 16.08 -22.87
N PHE A 26 -36.83 14.99 -22.42
CA PHE A 26 -36.87 14.54 -21.03
C PHE A 26 -36.33 15.61 -20.08
N PHE A 27 -35.17 16.21 -20.37
CA PHE A 27 -34.58 17.27 -19.56
C PHE A 27 -35.21 18.66 -19.73
N ARG A 28 -36.21 18.81 -20.63
CA ARG A 28 -37.12 19.97 -20.66
C ARG A 28 -38.34 19.79 -19.76
N GLY A 29 -38.52 18.61 -19.16
CA GLY A 29 -39.69 18.28 -18.35
C GLY A 29 -40.92 17.84 -19.16
N GLU A 30 -40.73 17.44 -20.41
CA GLU A 30 -41.81 16.85 -21.22
C GLU A 30 -42.09 15.42 -20.72
N ASP A 31 -43.37 15.08 -20.50
CA ASP A 31 -43.77 13.72 -20.18
C ASP A 31 -43.85 12.88 -21.47
N LEU A 32 -42.93 11.94 -21.61
CA LEU A 32 -42.82 11.06 -22.77
C LEU A 32 -43.52 9.71 -22.56
N THR A 33 -44.07 9.46 -21.36
CA THR A 33 -44.58 8.15 -20.94
C THR A 33 -46.09 8.02 -21.04
N SER A 34 -46.84 9.12 -20.93
CA SER A 34 -48.31 9.13 -20.95
C SER A 34 -48.91 8.61 -22.26
N ASP A 35 -48.27 8.88 -23.40
CA ASP A 35 -48.77 8.50 -24.72
C ASP A 35 -48.22 7.14 -25.22
N ASN A 36 -47.24 6.53 -24.54
CA ASN A 36 -46.62 5.27 -24.97
C ASN A 36 -46.31 4.34 -23.78
N PRO A 37 -47.12 3.28 -23.54
CA PRO A 37 -46.91 2.37 -22.42
C PRO A 37 -45.64 1.52 -22.55
N THR A 38 -45.10 1.35 -23.76
CA THR A 38 -43.85 0.62 -24.03
C THR A 38 -42.65 1.55 -24.17
N PHE A 39 -42.77 2.81 -23.75
CA PHE A 39 -41.72 3.82 -23.90
C PHE A 39 -40.36 3.36 -23.34
N TRP A 40 -40.33 2.82 -22.12
CA TRP A 40 -39.08 2.39 -21.46
C TRP A 40 -38.43 1.21 -22.18
N ASP A 41 -39.23 0.25 -22.64
CA ASP A 41 -38.77 -0.88 -23.44
C ASP A 41 -38.12 -0.42 -24.75
N GLU A 42 -38.70 0.58 -25.42
CA GLU A 42 -38.10 1.20 -26.62
C GLU A 42 -36.85 2.01 -26.28
N PHE A 43 -36.88 2.78 -25.19
CA PHE A 43 -35.79 3.65 -24.77
C PHE A 43 -34.51 2.85 -24.52
N PHE A 44 -34.61 1.74 -23.78
CA PHE A 44 -33.46 0.88 -23.47
C PHE A 44 -33.05 -0.03 -24.63
N LEU A 45 -33.73 0.01 -25.78
CA LEU A 45 -33.22 -0.58 -27.03
C LEU A 45 -32.34 0.40 -27.82
N LEU A 46 -32.41 1.71 -27.52
CA LEU A 46 -31.60 2.71 -28.18
C LEU A 46 -30.22 2.78 -27.53
N LYS A 47 -29.16 2.75 -28.36
CA LYS A 47 -27.79 2.87 -27.88
C LYS A 47 -27.58 4.19 -27.10
N PRO A 48 -27.18 4.13 -25.82
CA PRO A 48 -26.98 5.32 -25.01
C PRO A 48 -25.91 6.24 -25.60
N LYS A 49 -26.20 7.54 -25.61
CA LYS A 49 -25.26 8.58 -26.05
C LYS A 49 -24.80 9.35 -24.83
N ILE A 50 -23.87 8.72 -24.10
CA ILE A 50 -23.38 9.20 -22.81
C ILE A 50 -22.96 10.68 -22.85
N PRO A 51 -22.11 11.16 -23.78
CA PRO A 51 -21.69 12.56 -23.77
C PRO A 51 -22.85 13.56 -23.92
N GLN A 52 -23.90 13.18 -24.67
CA GLN A 52 -25.11 13.99 -24.84
C GLN A 52 -25.97 13.96 -23.59
N LEU A 53 -26.15 12.80 -22.95
CA LEU A 53 -26.84 12.67 -21.67
C LEU A 53 -26.18 13.55 -20.59
N GLU A 54 -24.86 13.48 -20.46
CA GLU A 54 -24.09 14.30 -19.53
C GLU A 54 -24.25 15.79 -19.83
N ALA A 55 -24.17 16.17 -21.12
CA ALA A 55 -24.32 17.55 -21.55
C ALA A 55 -25.70 18.12 -21.21
N GLU A 56 -26.79 17.36 -21.36
CA GLU A 56 -28.12 17.83 -20.96
C GLU A 56 -28.22 18.05 -19.44
N ILE A 57 -27.68 17.14 -18.62
CA ILE A 57 -27.68 17.29 -17.15
C ILE A 57 -26.84 18.51 -16.73
N HIS A 58 -25.69 18.75 -17.36
CA HIS A 58 -24.84 19.90 -17.06
C HIS A 58 -25.47 21.25 -17.44
N LYS A 59 -26.43 21.30 -18.37
CA LYS A 59 -27.13 22.55 -18.73
C LYS A 59 -28.12 23.01 -17.65
N LEU A 60 -28.58 22.11 -16.79
CA LEU A 60 -29.60 22.41 -15.79
C LEU A 60 -29.01 23.16 -14.59
N SER A 61 -29.76 24.14 -14.08
CA SER A 61 -29.47 24.74 -12.77
C SER A 61 -29.83 23.79 -11.62
N VAL A 62 -29.33 24.04 -10.42
CA VAL A 62 -29.66 23.26 -9.22
C VAL A 62 -31.17 23.24 -8.97
N GLU A 63 -31.85 24.37 -9.14
CA GLU A 63 -33.32 24.47 -9.00
C GLU A 63 -34.06 23.62 -10.04
N GLN A 64 -33.59 23.63 -11.30
CA GLN A 64 -34.17 22.82 -12.36
C GLN A 64 -33.96 21.32 -12.09
N LEU A 65 -32.78 20.91 -11.62
CA LEU A 65 -32.51 19.52 -11.21
C LEU A 65 -33.44 19.07 -10.08
N LEU A 66 -33.67 19.93 -9.08
CA LEU A 66 -34.58 19.65 -7.98
C LEU A 66 -36.04 19.54 -8.44
N ASN A 67 -36.47 20.39 -9.39
CA ASN A 67 -37.80 20.31 -9.99
C ASN A 67 -37.97 19.04 -10.84
N MET A 68 -36.88 18.55 -11.42
CA MET A 68 -36.83 17.32 -12.21
C MET A 68 -36.64 16.03 -11.39
N LYS A 69 -36.57 16.13 -10.05
CA LYS A 69 -36.26 14.97 -9.20
C LYS A 69 -37.16 13.77 -9.49
N GLU A 70 -38.47 13.94 -9.67
CA GLU A 70 -39.40 12.82 -9.88
C GLU A 70 -39.11 12.08 -11.19
N SER A 71 -38.83 12.82 -12.27
CA SER A 71 -38.46 12.24 -13.56
C SER A 71 -37.13 11.49 -13.48
N ILE A 72 -36.12 12.06 -12.82
CA ILE A 72 -34.81 11.40 -12.63
C ILE A 72 -34.96 10.14 -11.77
N ASN A 73 -35.74 10.21 -10.69
CA ASN A 73 -36.08 9.08 -9.84
C ASN A 73 -36.77 7.95 -10.63
N LEU A 74 -37.68 8.30 -11.54
CA LEU A 74 -38.33 7.34 -12.43
C LEU A 74 -37.33 6.70 -13.38
N LEU A 75 -36.44 7.49 -14.01
CA LEU A 75 -35.38 6.97 -14.88
C LEU A 75 -34.46 5.99 -14.15
N VAL A 76 -34.04 6.31 -12.92
CA VAL A 76 -33.24 5.39 -12.07
C VAL A 76 -34.02 4.11 -11.77
N THR A 77 -35.29 4.25 -11.38
CA THR A 77 -36.16 3.09 -11.09
C THR A 77 -36.26 2.17 -12.31
N GLN A 78 -36.50 2.73 -13.49
CA GLN A 78 -36.60 1.97 -14.74
C GLN A 78 -35.26 1.35 -15.15
N CYS A 79 -34.13 2.03 -14.91
CA CYS A 79 -32.82 1.42 -15.10
C CYS A 79 -32.68 0.16 -14.22
N ILE A 80 -33.08 0.22 -12.95
CA ILE A 80 -33.03 -0.91 -12.02
C ILE A 80 -33.95 -2.05 -12.48
N GLU A 81 -35.18 -1.74 -12.91
CA GLU A 81 -36.12 -2.75 -13.43
C GLU A 81 -35.56 -3.51 -14.65
N MET A 82 -34.90 -2.80 -15.57
CA MET A 82 -34.29 -3.43 -16.76
C MET A 82 -33.13 -4.37 -16.43
N LEU A 83 -32.47 -4.22 -15.28
CA LEU A 83 -31.41 -5.14 -14.84
C LEU A 83 -31.96 -6.53 -14.50
N GLY A 84 -33.24 -6.62 -14.12
CA GLY A 84 -33.92 -7.88 -13.82
C GLY A 84 -34.54 -8.58 -15.04
N GLN A 85 -34.49 -7.97 -16.23
CA GLN A 85 -35.07 -8.54 -17.44
C GLN A 85 -34.09 -9.46 -18.17
N GLU A 86 -34.61 -10.48 -18.86
CA GLU A 86 -33.81 -11.40 -19.67
C GLU A 86 -33.20 -10.73 -20.92
N HIS A 87 -33.70 -9.57 -21.34
CA HIS A 87 -33.26 -8.92 -22.57
C HIS A 87 -31.89 -8.22 -22.41
N HIS A 88 -30.82 -8.92 -22.80
CA HIS A 88 -29.44 -8.48 -22.61
C HIS A 88 -29.08 -7.08 -23.14
N ILE A 89 -29.62 -6.64 -24.29
CA ILE A 89 -29.36 -5.29 -24.81
C ILE A 89 -29.88 -4.20 -23.86
N ARG A 90 -31.12 -4.37 -23.37
CA ARG A 90 -31.76 -3.42 -22.45
C ARG A 90 -31.02 -3.37 -21.13
N LEU A 91 -30.63 -4.53 -20.62
CA LEU A 91 -29.81 -4.66 -19.42
C LEU A 91 -28.50 -3.87 -19.54
N VAL A 92 -27.73 -4.09 -20.62
CA VAL A 92 -26.45 -3.40 -20.84
C VAL A 92 -26.66 -1.89 -20.99
N TYR A 93 -27.65 -1.45 -21.77
CA TYR A 93 -27.93 -0.02 -21.97
C TYR A 93 -28.50 0.68 -20.72
N ALA A 94 -29.29 -0.03 -19.91
CA ALA A 94 -29.74 0.46 -18.62
C ALA A 94 -28.57 0.65 -17.66
N LEU A 95 -27.65 -0.31 -17.58
CA LEU A 95 -26.47 -0.23 -16.72
C LEU A 95 -25.53 0.92 -17.14
N GLN A 96 -25.37 1.16 -18.45
CA GLN A 96 -24.62 2.31 -18.96
C GLN A 96 -25.29 3.64 -18.60
N THR A 97 -26.60 3.75 -18.82
CA THR A 97 -27.38 4.95 -18.52
C THR A 97 -27.33 5.28 -17.02
N LEU A 98 -27.52 4.26 -16.17
CA LEU A 98 -27.43 4.39 -14.72
C LEU A 98 -26.04 4.84 -14.28
N SER A 99 -24.98 4.21 -14.80
CA SER A 99 -23.60 4.58 -14.46
C SER A 99 -23.29 6.02 -14.84
N ALA A 100 -23.73 6.47 -16.02
CA ALA A 100 -23.56 7.85 -16.46
C ALA A 100 -24.32 8.84 -15.59
N LEU A 101 -25.60 8.57 -15.32
CA LEU A 101 -26.40 9.42 -14.46
C LEU A 101 -25.77 9.58 -13.07
N MET A 102 -25.31 8.49 -12.46
CA MET A 102 -24.63 8.51 -11.16
C MET A 102 -23.33 9.34 -11.21
N ILE A 103 -22.47 9.10 -12.21
CA ILE A 103 -21.21 9.83 -12.38
C ILE A 103 -21.46 11.33 -12.53
N THR A 104 -22.38 11.73 -13.42
CA THR A 104 -22.69 13.14 -13.68
C THR A 104 -23.28 13.81 -12.45
N MET A 105 -24.16 13.13 -11.72
CA MET A 105 -24.75 13.69 -10.49
C MET A 105 -23.71 13.86 -9.37
N TYR A 106 -22.78 12.93 -9.20
CA TYR A 106 -21.67 13.11 -8.25
C TYR A 106 -20.74 14.26 -8.65
N GLN A 107 -20.47 14.44 -9.95
CA GLN A 107 -19.72 15.61 -10.44
C GLN A 107 -20.45 16.92 -10.14
N ARG A 108 -21.79 16.95 -10.32
CA ARG A 108 -22.61 18.12 -9.96
C ARG A 108 -22.59 18.41 -8.47
N THR A 109 -22.67 17.41 -7.60
CA THR A 109 -22.59 17.62 -6.15
C THR A 109 -21.23 18.11 -5.68
N THR A 110 -20.16 17.75 -6.40
CA THR A 110 -18.82 18.30 -6.12
C THR A 110 -18.73 19.79 -6.48
N GLN A 111 -19.53 20.26 -7.44
CA GLN A 111 -19.60 21.67 -7.87
C GLN A 111 -20.59 22.47 -7.00
N ASP A 112 -21.70 21.85 -6.59
CA ASP A 112 -22.85 22.49 -5.94
C ASP A 112 -23.19 21.79 -4.61
N ASN A 113 -22.70 22.31 -3.47
CA ASN A 113 -22.92 21.71 -2.14
C ASN A 113 -24.39 21.63 -1.70
N ASN A 114 -25.29 22.41 -2.30
CA ASN A 114 -26.72 22.40 -1.98
C ASN A 114 -27.48 21.22 -2.62
N LEU A 115 -26.83 20.46 -3.50
CA LEU A 115 -27.45 19.36 -4.23
C LEU A 115 -27.38 18.05 -3.44
N ASN A 116 -28.53 17.60 -2.93
CA ASN A 116 -28.64 16.31 -2.27
C ASN A 116 -28.81 15.17 -3.29
N VAL A 117 -27.72 14.44 -3.57
CA VAL A 117 -27.68 13.31 -4.51
C VAL A 117 -28.76 12.27 -4.23
N LYS A 118 -28.93 11.88 -2.95
CA LYS A 118 -29.90 10.85 -2.55
C LYS A 118 -31.33 11.25 -2.93
N VAL A 119 -31.71 12.50 -2.67
CA VAL A 119 -33.05 13.02 -2.97
C VAL A 119 -33.32 13.07 -4.48
N VAL A 120 -32.32 13.44 -5.28
CA VAL A 120 -32.49 13.59 -6.74
C VAL A 120 -32.48 12.24 -7.46
N LEU A 121 -31.61 11.31 -7.06
CA LEU A 121 -31.43 10.04 -7.77
C LEU A 121 -32.40 8.93 -7.32
N ILE A 122 -32.62 8.80 -6.01
CA ILE A 122 -33.36 7.65 -5.45
C ILE A 122 -34.70 8.09 -4.85
N GLY A 123 -34.73 9.31 -4.32
CA GLY A 123 -35.89 9.92 -3.69
C GLY A 123 -35.94 9.58 -2.20
N THR A 124 -37.00 10.06 -1.54
CA THR A 124 -37.25 9.77 -0.13
C THR A 124 -38.18 8.58 0.06
N GLU A 125 -39.04 8.31 -0.92
CA GLU A 125 -40.03 7.23 -0.87
C GLU A 125 -39.48 5.95 -1.48
N ASN A 126 -39.62 4.83 -0.76
CA ASN A 126 -39.17 3.49 -1.17
C ASN A 126 -37.69 3.39 -1.56
N ALA A 127 -36.84 4.29 -1.04
CA ALA A 127 -35.43 4.34 -1.38
C ALA A 127 -34.70 3.03 -1.00
N ASP A 128 -35.00 2.48 0.17
CA ASP A 128 -34.45 1.21 0.65
C ASP A 128 -34.78 0.06 -0.30
N VAL A 129 -36.05 -0.04 -0.74
CA VAL A 129 -36.53 -1.10 -1.65
C VAL A 129 -35.85 -1.00 -3.01
N LYS A 130 -35.73 0.21 -3.57
CA LYS A 130 -35.03 0.43 -4.85
C LYS A 130 -33.57 -0.01 -4.78
N MET A 131 -32.86 0.39 -3.72
CA MET A 131 -31.45 0.08 -3.56
C MET A 131 -31.21 -1.39 -3.22
N GLN A 132 -32.05 -2.00 -2.39
CA GLN A 132 -32.05 -3.44 -2.17
C GLN A 132 -32.17 -4.19 -3.50
N LYS A 133 -33.17 -3.84 -4.33
CA LYS A 133 -33.38 -4.47 -5.64
C LYS A 133 -32.18 -4.29 -6.58
N LEU A 134 -31.57 -3.09 -6.62
CA LEU A 134 -30.35 -2.85 -7.38
C LEU A 134 -29.23 -3.80 -6.95
N PHE A 135 -28.99 -3.94 -5.64
CA PHE A 135 -27.91 -4.79 -5.14
C PHE A 135 -28.21 -6.29 -5.27
N GLU A 136 -29.48 -6.72 -5.18
CA GLU A 136 -29.88 -8.09 -5.50
C GLU A 136 -29.58 -8.43 -6.97
N HIS A 137 -29.88 -7.52 -7.92
CA HIS A 137 -29.50 -7.68 -9.32
C HIS A 137 -27.97 -7.72 -9.50
N CYS A 138 -27.23 -6.82 -8.86
CA CYS A 138 -25.76 -6.85 -8.87
C CYS A 138 -25.22 -8.17 -8.34
N SER A 139 -25.73 -8.66 -7.22
CA SER A 139 -25.33 -9.94 -6.60
C SER A 139 -25.55 -11.12 -7.55
N THR A 140 -26.72 -11.15 -8.20
CA THR A 140 -27.09 -12.19 -9.17
C THR A 140 -26.18 -12.16 -10.39
N MET A 141 -25.84 -10.97 -10.91
CA MET A 141 -24.94 -10.84 -12.06
C MET A 141 -23.48 -11.19 -11.72
N LEU A 142 -23.01 -10.82 -10.52
CA LEU A 142 -21.64 -11.12 -10.09
C LEU A 142 -21.44 -12.62 -9.83
N SER A 143 -22.44 -13.29 -9.26
CA SER A 143 -22.41 -14.73 -8.97
C SER A 143 -22.81 -15.61 -10.17
N GLY A 144 -23.46 -15.00 -11.17
CA GLY A 144 -24.03 -15.69 -12.32
C GLY A 144 -23.02 -16.02 -13.43
N ASP A 145 -23.44 -16.91 -14.32
CA ASP A 145 -22.74 -17.21 -15.57
C ASP A 145 -23.11 -16.16 -16.63
N VAL A 146 -22.51 -14.98 -16.49
CA VAL A 146 -22.68 -13.85 -17.42
C VAL A 146 -21.31 -13.42 -17.95
N PRO A 147 -21.25 -12.70 -19.08
CA PRO A 147 -19.98 -12.27 -19.67
C PRO A 147 -19.16 -11.43 -18.68
N ASP A 148 -17.83 -11.63 -18.65
CA ASP A 148 -16.92 -10.87 -17.78
C ASP A 148 -17.01 -9.35 -17.99
N SER A 149 -17.36 -8.93 -19.20
CA SER A 149 -17.60 -7.53 -19.52
C SER A 149 -18.81 -6.96 -18.78
N LEU A 150 -19.86 -7.76 -18.55
CA LEU A 150 -21.01 -7.35 -17.72
C LEU A 150 -20.63 -7.30 -16.25
N LYS A 151 -19.92 -8.31 -15.72
CA LYS A 151 -19.36 -8.28 -14.35
C LYS A 151 -18.51 -7.03 -14.12
N SER A 152 -17.64 -6.70 -15.08
CA SER A 152 -16.82 -5.48 -15.06
C SER A 152 -17.66 -4.20 -14.98
N MET A 153 -18.79 -4.13 -15.70
CA MET A 153 -19.67 -2.96 -15.64
C MET A 153 -20.35 -2.82 -14.28
N VAL A 154 -20.79 -3.93 -13.68
CA VAL A 154 -21.39 -3.95 -12.35
C VAL A 154 -20.37 -3.48 -11.29
N ILE A 155 -19.15 -4.03 -11.29
CA ILE A 155 -18.11 -3.63 -10.32
C ILE A 155 -17.75 -2.16 -10.49
N LYS A 156 -17.67 -1.66 -11.73
CA LYS A 156 -17.44 -0.23 -12.00
C LYS A 156 -18.58 0.65 -11.48
N LEU A 157 -19.84 0.24 -11.61
CA LEU A 157 -20.96 0.95 -11.01
C LEU A 157 -20.84 0.98 -9.48
N LEU A 158 -20.48 -0.14 -8.85
CA LEU A 158 -20.28 -0.20 -7.39
C LEU A 158 -19.14 0.71 -6.94
N LEU A 159 -18.03 0.78 -7.70
CA LEU A 159 -16.94 1.73 -7.45
C LEU A 159 -17.37 3.20 -7.67
N VAL A 160 -18.28 3.47 -8.61
CA VAL A 160 -18.91 4.80 -8.76
C VAL A 160 -19.71 5.17 -7.53
N ILE A 161 -20.52 4.24 -7.00
CA ILE A 161 -21.27 4.44 -5.78
C ILE A 161 -20.31 4.69 -4.60
N ALA A 162 -19.30 3.83 -4.42
CA ALA A 162 -18.38 3.91 -3.28
C ALA A 162 -17.52 5.18 -3.28
N THR A 163 -16.99 5.60 -4.44
CA THR A 163 -16.06 6.74 -4.53
C THR A 163 -16.74 8.03 -5.00
N GLY A 164 -18.07 8.11 -4.98
CA GLY A 164 -18.81 9.24 -5.54
C GLY A 164 -18.61 10.56 -4.79
N ILE A 165 -18.38 10.49 -3.48
CA ILE A 165 -18.08 11.62 -2.59
C ILE A 165 -16.64 11.51 -2.10
N ASP A 166 -15.97 12.65 -1.86
CA ASP A 166 -14.59 12.71 -1.40
C ASP A 166 -14.37 11.93 -0.11
N ASN A 167 -15.23 12.15 0.88
CA ASN A 167 -15.26 11.40 2.12
C ASN A 167 -16.32 10.30 2.00
N ILE A 168 -15.91 9.05 2.15
CA ILE A 168 -16.81 7.91 2.01
C ILE A 168 -17.87 7.90 3.12
N ASP A 169 -17.53 8.34 4.33
CA ASP A 169 -18.43 8.35 5.49
C ASP A 169 -19.66 9.24 5.26
N ASP A 170 -19.49 10.30 4.47
CA ASP A 170 -20.53 11.25 4.10
C ASP A 170 -21.39 10.76 2.93
N ASN A 171 -21.07 9.59 2.35
CA ASN A 171 -21.77 9.07 1.17
C ASN A 171 -23.05 8.32 1.56
N PRO A 172 -24.25 8.88 1.31
CA PRO A 172 -25.51 8.27 1.72
C PRO A 172 -25.83 7.02 0.91
N LEU A 173 -25.18 6.80 -0.25
CA LEU A 173 -25.47 5.64 -1.09
C LEU A 173 -24.70 4.39 -0.63
N VAL A 174 -23.57 4.59 0.07
CA VAL A 174 -22.78 3.49 0.65
C VAL A 174 -23.50 2.89 1.86
N GLU A 175 -24.32 3.66 2.57
CA GLU A 175 -25.16 3.15 3.66
C GLU A 175 -26.04 1.96 3.21
N TYR A 176 -26.61 2.03 2.00
CA TYR A 176 -27.41 0.92 1.46
C TYR A 176 -26.58 -0.33 1.11
N LEU A 177 -25.27 -0.18 0.82
CA LEU A 177 -24.33 -1.31 0.63
C LEU A 177 -23.96 -1.97 1.95
N MET A 178 -24.03 -1.24 3.07
CA MET A 178 -23.88 -1.81 4.40
C MET A 178 -25.10 -2.65 4.76
N LEU A 179 -26.30 -2.20 4.40
CA LEU A 179 -27.55 -2.93 4.63
C LEU A 179 -27.69 -4.17 3.73
N ASN A 180 -27.27 -4.06 2.45
CA ASN A 180 -27.37 -5.12 1.45
C ASN A 180 -25.96 -5.55 1.01
N SER A 181 -25.30 -6.31 1.87
CA SER A 181 -23.88 -6.67 1.69
C SER A 181 -23.64 -7.49 0.40
N LEU A 182 -22.66 -7.06 -0.40
CA LEU A 182 -22.17 -7.78 -1.58
C LEU A 182 -20.84 -8.49 -1.32
N PHE A 183 -20.53 -8.80 -0.07
CA PHE A 183 -19.23 -9.37 0.30
C PHE A 183 -19.00 -10.75 -0.36
N GLU A 184 -19.97 -11.65 -0.24
CA GLU A 184 -19.89 -13.03 -0.75
C GLU A 184 -19.64 -13.09 -2.27
N PRO A 185 -20.42 -12.42 -3.14
CA PRO A 185 -20.14 -12.44 -4.58
C PRO A 185 -18.78 -11.82 -4.93
N LEU A 186 -18.35 -10.78 -4.20
CA LEU A 186 -17.03 -10.17 -4.42
C LEU A 186 -15.88 -11.11 -4.06
N ILE A 187 -16.02 -11.86 -2.96
CA ILE A 187 -15.05 -12.87 -2.53
C ILE A 187 -14.97 -14.02 -3.53
N GLN A 188 -16.10 -14.50 -4.05
CA GLN A 188 -16.12 -15.58 -5.05
C GLN A 188 -15.30 -15.23 -6.31
N LEU A 189 -15.37 -13.98 -6.78
CA LEU A 189 -14.57 -13.52 -7.92
C LEU A 189 -13.05 -13.58 -7.67
N LEU A 190 -12.62 -13.57 -6.40
CA LEU A 190 -11.20 -13.71 -6.04
C LEU A 190 -10.75 -15.17 -6.02
N CYS A 191 -11.65 -16.13 -5.81
CA CYS A 191 -11.33 -17.56 -5.78
C CYS A 191 -10.92 -18.07 -7.16
N THR A 192 -11.62 -17.65 -8.22
CA THR A 192 -11.38 -18.12 -9.59
C THR A 192 -10.22 -17.38 -10.27
N SER A 193 -9.28 -18.09 -10.88
CA SER A 193 -8.09 -17.46 -11.50
C SER A 193 -8.40 -16.49 -12.64
N THR A 194 -9.36 -16.82 -13.50
CA THR A 194 -9.73 -15.98 -14.66
C THR A 194 -10.44 -14.71 -14.21
N GLU A 195 -11.44 -14.83 -13.35
CA GLU A 195 -12.18 -13.70 -12.79
C GLU A 195 -11.26 -12.80 -11.96
N ARG A 196 -10.36 -13.39 -11.17
CA ARG A 196 -9.36 -12.64 -10.39
C ARG A 196 -8.44 -11.80 -11.28
N GLN A 197 -7.97 -12.34 -12.41
CA GLN A 197 -7.13 -11.59 -13.34
C GLN A 197 -7.87 -10.41 -13.98
N GLN A 198 -9.16 -10.57 -14.27
CA GLN A 198 -9.95 -9.53 -14.95
C GLN A 198 -10.55 -8.49 -14.00
N HIS A 199 -10.97 -8.92 -12.81
CA HIS A 199 -11.79 -8.12 -11.89
C HIS A 199 -11.14 -7.90 -10.54
N GLY A 200 -10.14 -8.70 -10.17
CA GLY A 200 -9.57 -8.73 -8.82
C GLY A 200 -9.09 -7.36 -8.33
N TYR A 201 -8.45 -6.56 -9.20
CA TYR A 201 -8.01 -5.21 -8.84
C TYR A 201 -9.19 -4.33 -8.36
N ASP A 202 -10.26 -4.26 -9.15
CA ASP A 202 -11.42 -3.43 -8.84
C ASP A 202 -12.20 -3.97 -7.63
N VAL A 203 -12.25 -5.30 -7.48
CA VAL A 203 -12.85 -5.98 -6.31
C VAL A 203 -12.11 -5.64 -5.02
N VAL A 204 -10.78 -5.75 -5.00
CA VAL A 204 -9.97 -5.44 -3.81
C VAL A 204 -10.08 -3.95 -3.45
N MET A 205 -10.08 -3.06 -4.44
CA MET A 205 -10.32 -1.63 -4.21
C MET A 205 -11.70 -1.38 -3.60
N LEU A 206 -12.75 -2.01 -4.13
CA LEU A 206 -14.11 -1.85 -3.62
C LEU A 206 -14.22 -2.34 -2.18
N LEU A 207 -13.67 -3.52 -1.87
CA LEU A 207 -13.64 -4.06 -0.50
C LEU A 207 -12.88 -3.12 0.44
N MET A 208 -11.73 -2.57 0.02
CA MET A 208 -10.95 -1.61 0.81
C MET A 208 -11.79 -0.36 1.16
N PHE A 209 -12.51 0.21 0.18
CA PHE A 209 -13.39 1.34 0.45
C PHE A 209 -14.51 0.98 1.42
N LEU A 210 -15.19 -0.15 1.20
CA LEU A 210 -16.33 -0.57 2.03
C LEU A 210 -15.91 -0.89 3.47
N VAL A 211 -14.73 -1.46 3.69
CA VAL A 211 -14.13 -1.68 5.02
C VAL A 211 -13.85 -0.35 5.74
N ASN A 212 -13.51 0.70 4.99
CA ASN A 212 -13.19 2.02 5.54
C ASN A 212 -14.42 2.91 5.79
N TYR A 213 -15.64 2.50 5.39
CA TYR A 213 -16.85 3.28 5.63
C TYR A 213 -17.29 3.24 7.10
N LYS A 214 -17.47 4.41 7.72
CA LYS A 214 -17.97 4.61 9.10
C LYS A 214 -17.38 3.63 10.10
N LYS A 215 -16.10 3.29 9.90
CA LYS A 215 -15.37 2.24 10.61
C LYS A 215 -15.42 2.38 12.13
N GLU A 216 -15.54 3.61 12.63
CA GLU A 216 -15.62 3.91 14.07
C GLU A 216 -17.00 4.34 14.57
N GLU A 217 -17.92 4.72 13.67
CA GLU A 217 -19.23 5.26 14.06
C GLU A 217 -20.30 4.17 14.17
N SER A 218 -20.13 3.08 13.42
CA SER A 218 -21.13 2.03 13.30
C SER A 218 -20.50 0.66 13.12
N ALA A 219 -21.26 -0.40 13.39
CA ALA A 219 -20.84 -1.76 13.10
C ALA A 219 -20.79 -1.97 11.58
N ASN A 220 -19.57 -1.93 11.01
CA ASN A 220 -19.37 -2.16 9.59
C ASN A 220 -19.34 -3.67 9.29
N PRO A 221 -20.29 -4.20 8.49
CA PRO A 221 -20.37 -5.63 8.18
C PRO A 221 -19.19 -6.14 7.34
N TYR A 222 -18.56 -5.31 6.50
CA TYR A 222 -17.40 -5.70 5.72
C TYR A 222 -16.17 -5.90 6.59
N ILE A 223 -16.01 -5.14 7.68
CA ILE A 223 -14.97 -5.36 8.68
C ILE A 223 -15.17 -6.73 9.34
N VAL A 224 -16.39 -7.00 9.81
CA VAL A 224 -16.71 -8.27 10.47
C VAL A 224 -16.45 -9.44 9.52
N LYS A 225 -17.00 -9.40 8.31
CA LYS A 225 -16.85 -10.46 7.31
C LYS A 225 -15.39 -10.67 6.89
N LEU A 226 -14.63 -9.60 6.67
CA LEU A 226 -13.20 -9.72 6.34
C LEU A 226 -12.40 -10.29 7.52
N SER A 227 -12.73 -9.93 8.77
CA SER A 227 -11.99 -10.41 9.95
C SER A 227 -12.17 -11.91 10.23
N ILE A 228 -13.32 -12.49 9.84
CA ILE A 228 -13.63 -13.91 10.04
C ILE A 228 -13.43 -14.76 8.78
N LEU A 229 -13.08 -14.15 7.64
CA LEU A 229 -12.84 -14.88 6.40
C LEU A 229 -11.72 -15.90 6.59
N ASP A 230 -12.04 -17.17 6.34
CA ASP A 230 -11.15 -18.32 6.49
C ASP A 230 -10.95 -19.11 5.19
N ASP A 231 -11.64 -18.74 4.11
CA ASP A 231 -11.44 -19.31 2.78
C ASP A 231 -10.02 -18.98 2.26
N GLU A 232 -9.14 -19.99 2.29
CA GLU A 232 -7.75 -19.87 1.83
C GLU A 232 -7.65 -19.48 0.35
N LEU A 233 -8.56 -19.95 -0.51
CA LEU A 233 -8.52 -19.60 -1.94
C LEU A 233 -8.84 -18.12 -2.14
N ALA A 234 -9.84 -17.61 -1.43
CA ALA A 234 -10.17 -16.19 -1.45
C ALA A 234 -9.03 -15.32 -0.92
N LEU A 235 -8.47 -15.67 0.24
CA LEU A 235 -7.36 -14.93 0.85
C LEU A 235 -6.12 -14.93 -0.05
N ASN A 236 -5.77 -16.09 -0.62
CA ASN A 236 -4.68 -16.21 -1.59
C ASN A 236 -4.97 -15.39 -2.85
N GLY A 237 -6.22 -15.39 -3.34
CA GLY A 237 -6.65 -14.55 -4.45
C GLY A 237 -6.48 -13.06 -4.15
N TYR A 238 -6.93 -12.61 -2.97
CA TYR A 238 -6.76 -11.24 -2.48
C TYR A 238 -5.28 -10.84 -2.43
N GLY A 239 -4.43 -11.72 -1.86
CA GLY A 239 -2.98 -11.51 -1.78
C GLY A 239 -2.29 -11.46 -3.15
N GLN A 240 -2.72 -12.29 -4.12
CA GLN A 240 -2.18 -12.28 -5.48
C GLN A 240 -2.48 -10.96 -6.21
N VAL A 241 -3.67 -10.40 -6.03
CA VAL A 241 -4.04 -9.09 -6.62
C VAL A 241 -3.14 -7.99 -6.08
N ILE A 242 -2.95 -7.94 -4.75
CA ILE A 242 -2.04 -6.97 -4.12
C ILE A 242 -0.61 -7.18 -4.62
N THR A 243 -0.14 -8.43 -4.65
CA THR A 243 1.20 -8.77 -5.13
C THR A 243 1.41 -8.25 -6.53
N ALA A 244 0.48 -8.50 -7.46
CA ALA A 244 0.58 -8.01 -8.83
C ALA A 244 0.66 -6.48 -8.89
N ALA A 245 -0.21 -5.78 -8.17
CA ALA A 245 -0.24 -4.31 -8.18
C ALA A 245 1.03 -3.67 -7.59
N LEU A 246 1.54 -4.20 -6.47
CA LEU A 246 2.79 -3.71 -5.89
C LEU A 246 4.00 -4.10 -6.74
N ASN A 247 4.00 -5.29 -7.34
CA ASN A 247 5.07 -5.76 -8.19
C ASN A 247 5.19 -4.92 -9.48
N ASP A 248 4.09 -4.48 -10.07
CA ASP A 248 4.13 -3.56 -11.21
C ASP A 248 4.88 -2.25 -10.88
N PHE A 249 4.65 -1.70 -9.68
CA PHE A 249 5.37 -0.52 -9.20
C PHE A 249 6.86 -0.82 -8.98
N VAL A 250 7.16 -1.94 -8.33
CA VAL A 250 8.54 -2.42 -8.09
C VAL A 250 9.31 -2.60 -9.40
N MET A 251 8.73 -3.34 -10.34
CA MET A 251 9.32 -3.62 -11.65
C MET A 251 9.48 -2.36 -12.48
N SER A 252 8.56 -1.39 -12.40
CA SER A 252 8.73 -0.12 -13.09
C SER A 252 9.95 0.67 -12.59
N THR A 253 10.27 0.58 -11.30
CA THR A 253 11.38 1.31 -10.68
C THR A 253 12.73 0.63 -10.94
N PHE A 254 12.78 -0.70 -10.79
CA PHE A 254 13.98 -1.49 -11.07
C PHE A 254 14.25 -1.62 -12.58
N GLY A 255 13.22 -1.84 -13.40
CA GLY A 255 13.30 -1.92 -14.87
C GLY A 255 13.57 -0.57 -15.53
N GLY A 256 13.09 0.54 -14.97
CA GLY A 256 13.46 1.90 -15.41
C GLY A 256 14.93 2.24 -15.19
N MET A 257 15.66 1.47 -14.37
CA MET A 257 17.11 1.56 -14.22
C MET A 257 17.87 0.89 -15.39
N GLN A 258 17.17 0.10 -16.23
CA GLN A 258 17.72 -0.67 -17.36
C GLN A 258 17.32 -0.11 -18.75
N GLY A 259 16.70 1.06 -18.83
CA GLY A 259 16.17 1.64 -20.07
C GLY A 259 17.23 2.16 -21.05
N GLY A 260 18.00 1.27 -21.67
CA GLY A 260 18.95 1.57 -22.73
C GLY A 260 19.42 0.31 -23.46
N SER A 261 18.62 -0.12 -24.44
CA SER A 261 18.82 -1.23 -25.40
C SER A 261 18.48 -2.64 -24.91
N GLY A 262 17.73 -3.36 -25.76
CA GLY A 262 17.21 -4.69 -25.48
C GLY A 262 18.24 -5.80 -25.61
N GLY A 263 17.86 -6.96 -25.09
CA GLY A 263 18.51 -8.25 -25.35
C GLY A 263 19.74 -8.55 -24.49
N GLY A 264 19.51 -9.08 -23.30
CA GLY A 264 20.46 -9.94 -22.57
C GLY A 264 21.62 -9.25 -21.86
N GLY A 265 21.81 -9.61 -20.59
CA GLY A 265 23.11 -9.51 -19.90
C GLY A 265 23.24 -8.38 -18.87
N TRP A 266 23.45 -8.80 -17.62
CA TRP A 266 23.66 -8.00 -16.40
C TRP A 266 24.88 -7.03 -16.38
N LEU A 267 25.50 -6.65 -17.51
CA LEU A 267 26.88 -6.11 -17.49
C LEU A 267 27.16 -4.74 -18.14
N SER A 268 26.19 -3.85 -18.43
CA SER A 268 26.49 -2.65 -19.24
C SER A 268 26.16 -1.27 -18.63
N SER A 269 26.49 -1.00 -17.35
CA SER A 269 26.35 0.35 -16.75
C SER A 269 27.68 1.08 -16.56
N LEU A 270 28.44 1.34 -17.63
CA LEU A 270 29.71 2.09 -17.52
C LEU A 270 29.80 3.45 -18.25
N THR A 271 28.78 3.92 -18.96
CA THR A 271 28.99 5.11 -19.83
C THR A 271 28.21 6.39 -19.47
N SER A 272 27.46 6.42 -18.36
CA SER A 272 26.66 7.61 -17.97
C SER A 272 27.29 8.50 -16.88
N MET A 273 28.44 8.14 -16.31
CA MET A 273 29.00 8.81 -15.11
C MET A 273 30.05 9.89 -15.38
N VAL A 274 30.13 10.45 -16.60
CA VAL A 274 31.07 11.55 -16.88
C VAL A 274 30.32 12.72 -17.52
N GLY A 275 29.98 13.71 -16.68
CA GLY A 275 29.55 15.02 -17.13
C GLY A 275 28.37 15.58 -16.34
N GLY A 276 28.65 16.28 -15.23
CA GLY A 276 27.64 17.17 -14.65
C GLY A 276 27.59 17.29 -13.12
N ILE A 277 28.72 17.37 -12.41
CA ILE A 277 28.73 17.90 -11.04
C ILE A 277 29.97 18.79 -10.86
N PHE A 278 29.89 20.01 -11.43
CA PHE A 278 30.70 21.15 -11.01
C PHE A 278 29.77 22.14 -10.28
N LEU A 279 29.99 22.26 -8.97
CA LEU A 279 29.78 23.38 -8.04
C LEU A 279 28.56 24.35 -8.17
N THR A 280 27.91 24.49 -7.00
CA THR A 280 27.25 25.68 -6.40
C THR A 280 26.01 26.29 -7.08
N SER A 281 24.85 26.12 -6.45
CA SER A 281 23.88 27.16 -6.02
C SER A 281 22.49 26.53 -5.82
N ASP A 282 21.69 27.20 -4.98
CA ASP A 282 20.55 26.70 -4.21
C ASP A 282 19.26 26.38 -5.00
N ASP A 283 19.31 26.07 -6.30
CA ASP A 283 18.07 26.00 -7.12
C ASP A 283 18.10 24.98 -8.27
N THR A 284 18.74 23.80 -8.09
CA THR A 284 18.66 22.74 -9.10
C THR A 284 18.33 21.36 -8.53
N GLN A 285 17.14 20.89 -8.93
CA GLN A 285 16.60 19.55 -8.75
C GLN A 285 17.59 18.47 -9.21
N PRO A 286 17.84 17.40 -8.43
CA PRO A 286 18.44 16.21 -8.99
C PRO A 286 17.46 15.58 -10.00
N VAL A 287 18.00 15.29 -11.18
CA VAL A 287 17.33 14.83 -12.40
C VAL A 287 16.38 13.63 -12.14
N VAL A 288 15.08 13.92 -12.26
CA VAL A 288 13.91 13.09 -12.64
C VAL A 288 13.92 11.60 -12.23
N ARG A 289 13.15 11.28 -11.19
CA ARG A 289 12.33 10.04 -11.13
C ARG A 289 10.90 10.44 -10.80
N GLY A 290 10.00 10.15 -11.75
CA GLY A 290 8.77 10.89 -11.96
C GLY A 290 7.74 10.82 -10.82
N GLN A 291 7.05 11.95 -10.65
CA GLN A 291 5.61 11.95 -10.45
C GLN A 291 4.97 11.17 -11.62
N ARG A 292 4.92 9.83 -11.52
CA ARG A 292 3.89 9.07 -12.20
C ARG A 292 2.74 8.97 -11.22
N ASN A 293 1.69 9.76 -11.48
CA ASN A 293 0.38 9.60 -10.89
C ASN A 293 -0.11 8.17 -11.19
N SER A 294 0.26 7.21 -10.37
CA SER A 294 -0.26 5.86 -10.44
C SER A 294 -1.26 5.58 -9.32
N GLY A 295 -1.77 6.60 -8.60
CA GLY A 295 -2.43 6.60 -7.26
C GLY A 295 -3.40 5.48 -6.83
N GLY A 296 -3.67 4.47 -7.64
CA GLY A 296 -4.18 3.19 -7.15
C GLY A 296 -3.16 2.28 -6.46
N GLU A 297 -1.83 2.52 -6.52
CA GLU A 297 -0.92 1.78 -5.61
C GLU A 297 -1.18 2.11 -4.13
N GLU A 298 -1.61 3.34 -3.85
CA GLU A 298 -1.97 3.79 -2.49
C GLU A 298 -3.17 2.99 -1.95
N GLY A 299 -4.19 2.80 -2.79
CA GLY A 299 -5.35 1.99 -2.45
C GLY A 299 -5.00 0.52 -2.19
N MET A 300 -4.03 -0.04 -2.94
CA MET A 300 -3.57 -1.42 -2.74
C MET A 300 -2.69 -1.57 -1.48
N LEU A 301 -1.87 -0.57 -1.16
CA LEU A 301 -1.14 -0.53 0.12
C LEU A 301 -2.12 -0.46 1.30
N LEU A 302 -3.19 0.34 1.16
CA LEU A 302 -4.23 0.42 2.19
C LEU A 302 -5.03 -0.88 2.30
N ALA A 303 -5.35 -1.53 1.18
CA ALA A 303 -5.97 -2.86 1.18
C ALA A 303 -5.09 -3.91 1.89
N LEU A 304 -3.77 -3.87 1.66
CA LEU A 304 -2.80 -4.72 2.37
C LEU A 304 -2.80 -4.45 3.87
N TYR A 305 -2.82 -3.17 4.27
CA TYR A 305 -2.94 -2.77 5.67
C TYR A 305 -4.20 -3.36 6.30
N GLU A 306 -5.38 -3.16 5.68
CA GLU A 306 -6.65 -3.64 6.21
C GLU A 306 -6.69 -5.15 6.35
N ALA A 307 -6.23 -5.89 5.34
CA ALA A 307 -6.17 -7.35 5.39
C ALA A 307 -5.22 -7.84 6.50
N ALA A 308 -4.04 -7.22 6.63
CA ALA A 308 -3.07 -7.54 7.66
C ALA A 308 -3.54 -7.17 9.08
N HIS A 309 -4.31 -6.09 9.22
CA HIS A 309 -4.83 -5.64 10.51
C HIS A 309 -6.04 -6.45 10.98
N LEU A 310 -6.97 -6.76 10.06
CA LEU A 310 -8.27 -7.34 10.39
C LEU A 310 -8.29 -8.87 10.38
N ASN A 311 -7.49 -9.52 9.53
CA ASN A 311 -7.58 -10.95 9.30
C ASN A 311 -6.27 -11.69 9.64
N ARG A 312 -6.31 -12.52 10.69
CA ARG A 312 -5.15 -13.33 11.10
C ARG A 312 -4.82 -14.46 10.12
N ASN A 313 -5.81 -15.02 9.44
CA ASN A 313 -5.62 -16.06 8.43
C ASN A 313 -4.87 -15.51 7.21
N PHE A 314 -5.00 -14.22 6.89
CA PHE A 314 -4.26 -13.57 5.81
C PHE A 314 -2.73 -13.64 6.00
N MET A 315 -2.25 -13.80 7.24
CA MET A 315 -0.82 -14.00 7.53
C MET A 315 -0.26 -15.27 6.88
N THR A 316 -1.10 -16.27 6.61
CA THR A 316 -0.70 -17.48 5.87
C THR A 316 -0.39 -17.14 4.42
N THR A 317 -1.27 -16.39 3.77
CA THR A 317 -1.12 -15.91 2.40
C THR A 317 0.12 -15.03 2.20
N LEU A 318 0.47 -14.18 3.17
CA LEU A 318 1.69 -13.36 3.11
C LEU A 318 2.96 -14.19 2.88
N ALA A 319 2.97 -15.40 3.41
CA ALA A 319 4.12 -16.29 3.43
C ALA A 319 4.05 -17.45 2.43
N HIS A 320 2.86 -17.76 1.89
CA HIS A 320 2.72 -18.78 0.86
C HIS A 320 3.58 -18.43 -0.35
N SER A 321 4.53 -19.31 -0.66
CA SER A 321 5.41 -19.15 -1.80
C SER A 321 4.63 -19.45 -3.08
N SER A 322 4.52 -18.45 -3.95
CA SER A 322 4.04 -18.67 -5.31
C SER A 322 5.14 -19.45 -6.05
N ALA A 323 4.87 -20.68 -6.48
CA ALA A 323 5.62 -21.21 -7.62
C ALA A 323 5.34 -20.24 -8.78
N ALA A 324 6.40 -19.68 -9.37
CA ALA A 324 6.26 -18.74 -10.47
C ALA A 324 5.33 -19.34 -11.54
N ALA A 325 4.43 -18.49 -12.06
CA ALA A 325 3.41 -18.88 -13.00
C ALA A 325 4.01 -19.47 -14.28
N SER A 326 4.22 -20.78 -14.29
CA SER A 326 4.27 -21.59 -15.49
C SER A 326 3.00 -22.44 -15.52
N SER A 327 2.10 -22.05 -16.40
CA SER A 327 0.86 -22.76 -16.71
C SER A 327 1.16 -24.17 -17.24
N ALA A 328 1.09 -25.18 -16.37
CA ALA A 328 0.51 -26.51 -16.61
C ALA A 328 0.91 -27.47 -15.49
N PRO A 329 0.00 -28.31 -14.96
CA PRO A 329 0.39 -29.44 -14.13
C PRO A 329 1.23 -30.43 -14.96
N PRO A 330 2.25 -31.09 -14.37
CA PRO A 330 3.02 -32.10 -15.10
C PRO A 330 2.08 -33.26 -15.44
N SER A 331 1.87 -33.48 -16.74
CA SER A 331 1.16 -34.68 -17.19
C SER A 331 1.97 -35.93 -16.80
N PRO A 332 1.31 -37.05 -16.43
CA PRO A 332 2.01 -38.27 -16.04
C PRO A 332 2.84 -38.83 -17.21
N PRO A 333 3.99 -39.48 -16.94
CA PRO A 333 4.93 -39.89 -17.96
C PRO A 333 4.48 -41.19 -18.63
N ALA A 334 3.57 -41.11 -19.61
CA ALA A 334 3.32 -42.22 -20.52
C ALA A 334 2.51 -41.79 -21.76
N THR A 335 3.20 -41.31 -22.79
CA THR A 335 2.99 -41.62 -24.23
C THR A 335 3.68 -40.54 -25.08
N LEU A 336 4.98 -40.74 -25.36
CA LEU A 336 5.69 -39.95 -26.38
C LEU A 336 5.48 -40.60 -27.76
N PRO A 337 4.99 -39.88 -28.79
CA PRO A 337 5.17 -40.27 -30.18
C PRO A 337 6.65 -40.16 -30.57
N PRO A 338 7.16 -40.99 -31.49
CA PRO A 338 8.58 -41.09 -31.77
C PRO A 338 9.03 -39.99 -32.73
N HIS A 339 9.13 -38.72 -32.29
CA HIS A 339 9.92 -37.65 -32.95
C HIS A 339 9.95 -36.36 -32.10
N GLN A 340 10.60 -36.36 -30.93
CA GLN A 340 11.04 -35.12 -30.28
C GLN A 340 12.40 -35.36 -29.58
N ASN A 341 13.34 -34.43 -29.79
CA ASN A 341 14.65 -34.45 -29.14
C ASN A 341 14.49 -34.32 -27.62
N PRO A 342 15.38 -34.95 -26.82
CA PRO A 342 15.34 -34.81 -25.36
C PRO A 342 15.46 -33.34 -24.94
N PRO A 343 14.80 -32.91 -23.84
CA PRO A 343 14.91 -31.54 -23.35
C PRO A 343 16.37 -31.20 -23.01
N ASN A 344 16.83 -30.04 -23.49
CA ASN A 344 18.18 -29.55 -23.24
C ASN A 344 18.38 -29.28 -21.73
N LEU A 345 19.57 -29.60 -21.21
CA LEU A 345 19.98 -29.33 -19.82
C LEU A 345 19.80 -27.84 -19.40
N THR A 346 19.77 -26.91 -20.35
CA THR A 346 19.49 -25.49 -20.11
C THR A 346 18.05 -25.19 -19.72
N GLN A 347 17.07 -26.00 -20.13
CA GLN A 347 15.67 -25.85 -19.70
C GLN A 347 15.43 -26.41 -18.29
N ILE A 348 16.20 -27.43 -17.89
CA ILE A 348 16.18 -27.99 -16.53
C ILE A 348 16.84 -27.01 -15.55
N GLN A 349 17.93 -26.35 -15.95
CA GLN A 349 18.59 -25.31 -15.15
C GLN A 349 17.79 -23.99 -15.02
N ALA A 350 16.88 -23.70 -15.96
CA ALA A 350 16.01 -22.53 -15.86
C ALA A 350 14.92 -22.70 -14.78
N LEU A 351 14.46 -23.93 -14.54
CA LEU A 351 13.51 -24.26 -13.48
C LEU A 351 14.17 -24.25 -12.08
N ASP A 352 15.46 -24.58 -11.99
CA ASP A 352 16.24 -24.51 -10.73
C ASP A 352 16.62 -23.06 -10.32
N ASN A 353 16.49 -22.09 -11.23
CA ASN A 353 16.85 -20.68 -10.98
C ASN A 353 15.67 -19.80 -10.52
N GLU A 354 14.43 -20.30 -10.53
CA GLU A 354 13.27 -19.56 -10.05
C GLU A 354 13.11 -19.74 -8.53
N GLN A 355 13.70 -18.82 -7.77
CA GLN A 355 13.55 -18.83 -6.32
C GLN A 355 12.12 -18.50 -5.89
N PRO A 356 11.66 -19.08 -4.76
CA PRO A 356 10.32 -18.82 -4.25
C PRO A 356 10.15 -17.32 -3.97
N THR A 357 9.03 -16.76 -4.41
CA THR A 357 8.62 -15.39 -4.09
C THR A 357 7.27 -15.43 -3.40
N ASN A 358 7.03 -14.48 -2.50
CA ASN A 358 5.75 -14.31 -1.83
C ASN A 358 5.43 -12.81 -1.69
N LEU A 359 4.24 -12.51 -1.19
CA LEU A 359 3.78 -11.14 -1.02
C LEU A 359 4.70 -10.35 -0.08
N LEU A 360 5.29 -10.95 0.95
CA LEU A 360 6.27 -10.26 1.82
C LEU A 360 7.54 -9.84 1.07
N VAL A 361 8.05 -10.67 0.16
CA VAL A 361 9.20 -10.32 -0.68
C VAL A 361 8.87 -9.08 -1.51
N THR A 362 7.75 -9.09 -2.24
CA THR A 362 7.31 -7.93 -3.04
C THR A 362 7.06 -6.70 -2.17
N PHE A 363 6.46 -6.89 -0.99
CA PHE A 363 6.19 -5.79 -0.07
C PHE A 363 7.47 -5.16 0.49
N PHE A 364 8.50 -5.94 0.84
CA PHE A 364 9.79 -5.40 1.27
C PHE A 364 10.51 -4.63 0.16
N GLN A 365 10.44 -5.12 -1.08
CA GLN A 365 10.93 -4.40 -2.25
C GLN A 365 10.18 -3.08 -2.43
N TYR A 366 8.85 -3.10 -2.35
CA TYR A 366 8.00 -1.92 -2.43
C TYR A 366 8.35 -0.91 -1.33
N CYS A 367 8.45 -1.35 -0.07
CA CYS A 367 8.85 -0.51 1.06
C CYS A 367 10.21 0.14 0.81
N SER A 368 11.20 -0.61 0.31
CA SER A 368 12.55 -0.06 0.06
C SER A 368 12.55 1.09 -0.96
N ILE A 369 11.60 1.08 -1.91
CA ILE A 369 11.45 2.14 -2.91
C ILE A 369 10.70 3.33 -2.31
N VAL A 370 9.56 3.09 -1.67
CA VAL A 370 8.71 4.15 -1.09
C VAL A 370 9.46 4.90 0.01
N MET A 371 10.14 4.16 0.89
CA MET A 371 10.91 4.71 2.00
C MET A 371 12.12 5.53 1.55
N ALA A 372 12.51 5.50 0.27
CA ALA A 372 13.62 6.30 -0.24
C ALA A 372 13.23 7.77 -0.51
N ASP A 373 11.93 8.13 -0.48
CA ASP A 373 11.45 9.50 -0.67
C ASP A 373 10.60 9.96 0.51
N THR A 374 11.14 10.86 1.34
CA THR A 374 10.41 11.49 2.46
C THR A 374 10.27 13.01 2.28
N ARG A 375 10.25 13.50 1.03
CA ARG A 375 10.28 14.94 0.75
C ARG A 375 8.92 15.62 0.89
N SER A 376 7.88 14.96 0.39
CA SER A 376 6.50 15.46 0.38
C SER A 376 5.67 14.87 1.52
N GLU A 377 4.57 15.54 1.89
CA GLU A 377 3.61 15.01 2.87
C GLU A 377 3.00 13.69 2.40
N ALA A 378 2.59 13.59 1.14
CA ALA A 378 2.08 12.35 0.56
C ALA A 378 3.12 11.21 0.65
N SER A 379 4.39 11.47 0.35
CA SER A 379 5.46 10.45 0.47
C SER A 379 5.65 10.03 1.93
N ILE A 380 5.59 10.96 2.88
CA ILE A 380 5.65 10.66 4.33
C ILE A 380 4.47 9.76 4.72
N ASN A 381 3.26 10.05 4.25
CA ASN A 381 2.08 9.25 4.60
C ASN A 381 2.17 7.82 4.08
N LYS A 382 2.62 7.64 2.82
CA LYS A 382 2.89 6.31 2.26
C LYS A 382 3.94 5.56 3.06
N CYS A 383 5.03 6.24 3.47
CA CYS A 383 6.05 5.66 4.33
C CYS A 383 5.47 5.24 5.70
N SER A 384 4.67 6.10 6.31
CA SER A 384 3.98 5.81 7.58
C SER A 384 3.08 4.58 7.44
N LEU A 385 2.27 4.50 6.38
CA LEU A 385 1.40 3.35 6.12
C LEU A 385 2.22 2.07 5.91
N CYS A 386 3.36 2.12 5.20
CA CYS A 386 4.27 0.98 5.09
C CYS A 386 4.77 0.49 6.47
N PHE A 387 5.23 1.39 7.34
CA PHE A 387 5.68 0.99 8.68
C PHE A 387 4.55 0.51 9.57
N ILE A 388 3.35 1.07 9.45
CA ILE A 388 2.15 0.63 10.16
C ILE A 388 1.77 -0.79 9.73
N THR A 389 1.73 -1.06 8.42
CA THR A 389 1.49 -2.41 7.89
C THR A 389 2.55 -3.39 8.38
N LEU A 390 3.84 -3.00 8.33
CA LEU A 390 4.92 -3.81 8.91
C LEU A 390 4.71 -4.05 10.41
N THR A 391 4.24 -3.05 11.16
CA THR A 391 3.93 -3.16 12.58
C THR A 391 2.86 -4.23 12.83
N CYS A 392 1.75 -4.22 12.08
CA CYS A 392 0.72 -5.26 12.17
C CYS A 392 1.31 -6.66 11.89
N ILE A 393 2.12 -6.78 10.83
CA ILE A 393 2.74 -8.06 10.44
C ILE A 393 3.71 -8.58 11.53
N VAL A 394 4.57 -7.73 12.08
CA VAL A 394 5.54 -8.15 13.12
C VAL A 394 4.92 -8.30 14.51
N GLU A 395 3.65 -7.94 14.71
CA GLU A 395 2.91 -8.29 15.93
C GLU A 395 2.29 -9.69 15.85
N GLU A 396 2.05 -10.21 14.64
CA GLU A 396 1.44 -11.51 14.44
C GLU A 396 2.45 -12.66 14.60
N GLN A 397 2.07 -13.65 15.41
CA GLN A 397 2.97 -14.75 15.80
C GLN A 397 3.33 -15.64 14.61
N PHE A 398 2.36 -15.93 13.73
CA PHE A 398 2.55 -16.80 12.58
C PHE A 398 3.48 -16.17 11.54
N ALA A 399 3.24 -14.89 11.19
CA ALA A 399 4.11 -14.15 10.27
C ALA A 399 5.56 -14.10 10.78
N ASN A 400 5.75 -13.84 12.07
CA ASN A 400 7.08 -13.89 12.68
C ASN A 400 7.72 -15.29 12.60
N SER A 401 6.95 -16.36 12.82
CA SER A 401 7.46 -17.73 12.73
C SER A 401 8.05 -18.02 11.37
N ILE A 402 7.38 -17.58 10.31
CA ILE A 402 7.86 -17.77 8.93
C ILE A 402 9.03 -16.84 8.63
N MET A 403 8.93 -15.55 9.00
CA MET A 403 10.01 -14.60 8.73
C MET A 403 11.34 -14.99 9.39
N HIS A 404 11.30 -15.67 10.54
CA HIS A 404 12.48 -16.10 11.28
C HIS A 404 12.89 -17.56 11.01
N ASP A 405 12.17 -18.31 10.18
CA ASP A 405 12.55 -19.68 9.84
C ASP A 405 13.84 -19.67 9.02
N GLN A 406 14.89 -20.32 9.54
CA GLN A 406 16.19 -20.39 8.89
C GLN A 406 16.19 -21.27 7.64
N ASN A 407 15.20 -22.17 7.50
CA ASN A 407 15.07 -23.04 6.34
C ASN A 407 14.34 -22.34 5.18
N LEU A 408 13.65 -21.22 5.45
CA LEU A 408 12.93 -20.42 4.46
C LEU A 408 13.74 -19.17 4.12
N THR A 409 14.60 -19.28 3.10
CA THR A 409 15.44 -18.18 2.64
C THR A 409 14.96 -17.60 1.31
N PHE A 410 15.07 -16.28 1.20
CA PHE A 410 14.61 -15.53 0.03
C PHE A 410 15.72 -14.57 -0.43
N LYS A 411 15.83 -14.33 -1.74
CA LYS A 411 16.62 -13.23 -2.27
C LYS A 411 15.73 -12.01 -2.48
N VAL A 412 15.93 -10.99 -1.68
CA VAL A 412 15.13 -9.76 -1.73
C VAL A 412 16.01 -8.59 -2.12
N GLN A 413 15.78 -8.06 -3.33
CA GLN A 413 16.48 -6.87 -3.79
C GLN A 413 15.91 -5.59 -3.15
N LEU A 414 16.60 -5.06 -2.14
CA LEU A 414 16.25 -3.76 -1.58
C LEU A 414 16.79 -2.63 -2.45
N TYR A 415 15.96 -1.62 -2.71
CA TYR A 415 16.38 -0.36 -3.33
C TYR A 415 17.29 0.40 -2.36
N ARG A 416 18.46 0.82 -2.83
CA ARG A 416 19.45 1.58 -2.06
C ARG A 416 19.50 3.01 -2.57
N LEU A 417 19.34 3.99 -1.68
CA LEU A 417 19.36 5.40 -2.09
C LEU A 417 20.80 5.81 -2.49
N PRO A 418 21.02 6.41 -3.68
CA PRO A 418 22.33 6.94 -4.05
C PRO A 418 22.76 8.05 -3.10
N MET A 419 23.87 7.84 -2.39
CA MET A 419 24.45 8.83 -1.48
C MET A 419 25.84 9.24 -1.97
N ARG A 420 26.23 10.51 -1.77
CA ARG A 420 27.49 11.08 -2.29
C ARG A 420 28.75 10.28 -1.91
N HIS A 421 28.71 9.57 -0.78
CA HIS A 421 29.83 8.81 -0.22
C HIS A 421 29.64 7.28 -0.37
N ARG A 422 28.56 6.83 -1.01
CA ARG A 422 28.26 5.41 -1.23
C ARG A 422 28.28 5.10 -2.72
N LYS A 423 29.25 4.30 -3.15
CA LYS A 423 29.19 3.68 -4.48
C LYS A 423 28.15 2.56 -4.41
N ILE A 424 27.06 2.66 -5.17
CA ILE A 424 26.12 1.55 -5.33
C ILE A 424 26.79 0.56 -6.27
N VAL A 425 27.28 -0.55 -5.70
CA VAL A 425 27.70 -1.70 -6.48
C VAL A 425 26.48 -2.60 -6.65
N PRO A 426 26.13 -3.03 -7.87
CA PRO A 426 25.13 -4.07 -8.08
C PRO A 426 25.66 -5.37 -7.46
N GLU A 427 25.28 -5.64 -6.22
CA GLU A 427 25.55 -6.89 -5.55
C GLU A 427 24.30 -7.76 -5.63
N GLU A 428 24.50 -9.04 -5.92
CA GLU A 428 23.42 -10.01 -5.86
C GLU A 428 22.91 -10.10 -4.42
N PRO A 429 21.59 -9.97 -4.17
CA PRO A 429 21.07 -9.98 -2.82
C PRO A 429 21.34 -11.34 -2.16
N PRO A 430 21.78 -11.36 -0.89
CA PRO A 430 22.02 -12.62 -0.18
C PRO A 430 20.71 -13.39 -0.01
N SER A 431 20.78 -14.72 -0.08
CA SER A 431 19.66 -15.56 0.32
C SER A 431 19.65 -15.65 1.84
N GLN A 432 18.60 -15.13 2.47
CA GLN A 432 18.48 -15.06 3.92
C GLN A 432 17.02 -15.10 4.38
N PRO A 433 16.73 -15.38 5.66
CA PRO A 433 15.39 -15.27 6.22
C PRO A 433 14.82 -13.86 6.05
N LEU A 434 13.50 -13.74 5.91
CA LEU A 434 12.83 -12.46 5.72
C LEU A 434 13.04 -11.50 6.91
N ALA A 435 13.16 -12.01 8.14
CA ALA A 435 13.48 -11.19 9.30
C ALA A 435 14.85 -10.49 9.17
N SER A 436 15.86 -11.17 8.61
CA SER A 436 17.16 -10.56 8.32
C SER A 436 17.04 -9.43 7.29
N THR A 437 16.28 -9.67 6.22
CA THR A 437 15.99 -8.67 5.18
C THR A 437 15.22 -7.47 5.73
N LEU A 438 14.23 -7.70 6.61
CA LEU A 438 13.49 -6.62 7.25
C LEU A 438 14.42 -5.74 8.07
N ILE A 439 15.35 -6.33 8.83
CA ILE A 439 16.34 -5.52 9.56
C ILE A 439 17.23 -4.72 8.60
N ASP A 440 17.63 -5.28 7.46
CA ASP A 440 18.40 -4.55 6.44
C ASP A 440 17.62 -3.37 5.85
N LEU A 441 16.30 -3.52 5.67
CA LEU A 441 15.40 -2.44 5.25
C LEU A 441 15.33 -1.33 6.30
N LEU A 442 15.16 -1.68 7.59
CA LEU A 442 15.15 -0.71 8.69
C LEU A 442 16.49 0.04 8.80
N VAL A 443 17.61 -0.69 8.65
CA VAL A 443 18.97 -0.12 8.63
C VAL A 443 19.16 0.85 7.46
N GLU A 444 18.72 0.50 6.26
CA GLU A 444 18.78 1.39 5.10
C GLU A 444 17.98 2.68 5.35
N PHE A 445 16.76 2.56 5.87
CA PHE A 445 15.94 3.73 6.20
C PHE A 445 16.63 4.64 7.21
N THR A 446 17.14 4.09 8.32
CA THR A 446 17.83 4.84 9.38
C THR A 446 19.06 5.59 8.83
N MET A 447 19.82 4.98 7.92
CA MET A 447 21.03 5.60 7.39
C MET A 447 20.76 6.67 6.33
N CYS A 448 19.69 6.53 5.54
CA CYS A 448 19.39 7.45 4.45
C CYS A 448 18.68 8.74 4.87
N HIS A 449 18.08 8.77 6.07
CA HIS A 449 17.18 9.86 6.49
C HIS A 449 17.71 10.69 7.67
N LEU A 450 19.03 10.74 7.88
CA LEU A 450 19.69 11.64 8.84
C LEU A 450 19.79 13.07 8.24
N LEU A 451 18.63 13.68 7.99
CA LEU A 451 18.47 14.90 7.22
C LEU A 451 18.19 16.12 8.12
N LYS A 452 18.48 17.33 7.62
CA LYS A 452 18.08 18.59 8.29
C LYS A 452 16.56 18.66 8.52
N LYS A 453 15.76 18.24 7.52
CA LYS A 453 14.32 18.02 7.66
C LYS A 453 14.10 16.59 8.17
N PHE A 454 14.34 16.40 9.46
CA PHE A 454 14.31 15.10 10.10
C PHE A 454 12.87 14.54 10.21
N PRO A 455 12.57 13.34 9.67
CA PRO A 455 11.23 12.75 9.73
C PRO A 455 11.01 11.97 11.04
N GLY A 456 10.94 12.67 12.18
CA GLY A 456 10.98 12.02 13.50
C GLY A 456 9.87 10.98 13.78
N GLU A 457 8.67 11.17 13.24
CA GLU A 457 7.56 10.20 13.36
C GLU A 457 7.88 8.88 12.66
N LEU A 458 8.47 8.92 11.45
CA LEU A 458 8.87 7.72 10.72
C LEU A 458 9.97 6.94 11.46
N TYR A 459 10.89 7.63 12.14
CA TYR A 459 11.88 6.96 13.00
C TYR A 459 11.23 6.24 14.19
N SER A 460 10.20 6.85 14.78
CA SER A 460 9.47 6.21 15.90
C SER A 460 8.77 4.93 15.44
N LEU A 461 8.16 4.95 14.25
CA LEU A 461 7.57 3.75 13.64
C LEU A 461 8.63 2.70 13.28
N CYS A 462 9.73 3.10 12.64
CA CYS A 462 10.85 2.21 12.28
C CYS A 462 11.45 1.49 13.50
N LEU A 463 11.76 2.23 14.56
CA LEU A 463 12.26 1.65 15.82
C LEU A 463 11.20 0.77 16.49
N GLY A 464 9.93 1.14 16.38
CA GLY A 464 8.80 0.33 16.86
C GLY A 464 8.70 -1.05 16.19
N VAL A 465 8.94 -1.13 14.87
CA VAL A 465 9.02 -2.40 14.14
C VAL A 465 10.21 -3.23 14.63
N LEU A 466 11.37 -2.60 14.79
CA LEU A 466 12.59 -3.28 15.24
C LEU A 466 12.44 -3.88 16.65
N VAL A 467 11.89 -3.12 17.60
CA VAL A 467 11.68 -3.60 18.98
C VAL A 467 10.77 -4.82 19.01
N ARG A 468 9.70 -4.84 18.21
CA ARG A 468 8.77 -5.99 18.11
C ARG A 468 9.46 -7.23 17.55
N LEU A 469 10.26 -7.04 16.50
CA LEU A 469 11.03 -8.13 15.88
C LEU A 469 12.05 -8.74 16.86
N LEU A 470 12.78 -7.91 17.61
CA LEU A 470 13.72 -8.36 18.64
C LEU A 470 12.99 -9.02 19.82
N SER A 471 11.83 -8.48 20.21
CA SER A 471 10.99 -9.05 21.28
C SER A 471 10.47 -10.43 20.92
N TYR A 472 10.09 -10.66 19.66
CA TYR A 472 9.76 -12.00 19.16
C TYR A 472 10.97 -12.93 19.23
N GLN A 473 12.14 -12.52 18.72
CA GLN A 473 13.36 -13.34 18.77
C GLN A 473 13.73 -13.76 20.19
N LYS A 474 13.69 -12.83 21.16
CA LYS A 474 13.92 -13.12 22.57
C LYS A 474 12.91 -14.12 23.13
N ARG A 475 11.61 -13.89 22.88
CA ARG A 475 10.52 -14.75 23.38
C ARG A 475 10.58 -16.16 22.78
N ALA A 476 10.85 -16.27 21.48
CA ALA A 476 10.91 -17.54 20.74
C ALA A 476 12.30 -18.18 20.76
N ARG A 477 13.32 -17.49 21.32
CA ARG A 477 14.74 -17.90 21.35
C ARG A 477 15.29 -18.26 19.96
N VAL A 478 14.86 -17.52 18.95
CA VAL A 478 15.32 -17.72 17.57
C VAL A 478 16.60 -16.91 17.34
N ARG A 479 17.64 -17.59 16.86
CA ARG A 479 18.95 -16.98 16.61
C ARG A 479 19.16 -16.73 15.12
N LEU A 480 19.09 -15.49 14.67
CA LEU A 480 19.36 -15.19 13.26
C LEU A 480 20.88 -15.22 12.98
N ALA A 481 21.29 -16.08 12.04
CA ALA A 481 22.66 -16.16 11.55
C ALA A 481 22.97 -15.00 10.60
N ARG A 482 23.13 -13.78 11.14
CA ARG A 482 23.42 -12.56 10.39
C ARG A 482 24.47 -11.69 11.07
N ASP A 483 25.06 -10.77 10.31
CA ASP A 483 25.90 -9.71 10.85
C ASP A 483 25.04 -8.61 11.47
N TRP A 484 25.22 -8.38 12.78
CA TRP A 484 24.49 -7.38 13.54
C TRP A 484 25.17 -6.02 13.56
N ARG A 485 26.45 -5.93 13.16
CA ARG A 485 27.22 -4.68 13.17
C ARG A 485 26.58 -3.55 12.35
N PRO A 486 26.01 -3.79 11.15
CA PRO A 486 25.31 -2.73 10.42
C PRO A 486 24.14 -2.13 11.18
N LEU A 487 23.41 -2.95 11.96
CA LEU A 487 22.31 -2.46 12.80
C LEU A 487 22.84 -1.58 13.93
N TRP A 488 23.83 -2.05 14.69
CA TRP A 488 24.41 -1.27 15.79
C TRP A 488 25.03 0.03 15.29
N ALA A 489 25.73 0.00 14.15
CA ALA A 489 26.29 1.18 13.52
C ALA A 489 25.20 2.20 13.13
N ALA A 490 24.07 1.75 12.56
CA ALA A 490 22.96 2.63 12.22
C ALA A 490 22.29 3.26 13.45
N LEU A 491 22.10 2.48 14.52
CA LEU A 491 21.57 2.97 15.80
C LEU A 491 22.52 3.99 16.45
N ILE A 492 23.84 3.74 16.45
CA ILE A 492 24.85 4.68 16.95
C ILE A 492 24.91 5.94 16.10
N ALA A 493 24.82 5.81 14.76
CA ALA A 493 24.78 6.95 13.86
C ALA A 493 23.56 7.86 14.12
N LEU A 494 22.40 7.26 14.38
CA LEU A 494 21.21 7.99 14.81
C LEU A 494 21.45 8.72 16.12
N LEU A 495 21.94 8.06 17.17
CA LEU A 495 22.26 8.72 18.45
C LEU A 495 23.25 9.88 18.27
N LYS A 496 24.32 9.67 17.50
CA LYS A 496 25.30 10.71 17.18
C LYS A 496 24.66 11.91 16.47
N PHE A 497 23.75 11.66 15.53
CA PHE A 497 23.01 12.70 14.83
C PHE A 497 22.09 13.48 15.78
N LEU A 498 21.35 12.79 16.66
CA LEU A 498 20.47 13.43 17.65
C LEU A 498 21.24 14.35 18.59
N VAL A 499 22.38 13.88 19.11
CA VAL A 499 23.24 14.66 20.01
C VAL A 499 23.84 15.87 19.30
N ALA A 500 24.32 15.70 18.07
CA ALA A 500 24.95 16.78 17.31
C ALA A 500 23.98 17.89 16.89
N ASN A 501 22.67 17.62 16.87
CA ASN A 501 21.63 18.54 16.38
C ASN A 501 20.52 18.80 17.41
N ASP A 502 20.78 18.51 18.69
CA ASP A 502 19.81 18.52 19.78
C ASP A 502 18.97 19.81 19.85
N THR A 503 19.64 20.96 19.83
CA THR A 503 19.02 22.29 19.90
C THR A 503 18.06 22.59 18.76
N ALA A 504 18.32 22.08 17.56
CA ALA A 504 17.48 22.28 16.39
C ALA A 504 16.31 21.29 16.37
N LEU A 505 16.58 20.02 16.69
CA LEU A 505 15.59 18.94 16.64
C LEU A 505 14.54 19.06 17.75
N LEU A 506 14.94 19.48 18.96
CA LEU A 506 14.02 19.64 20.10
C LEU A 506 12.91 20.67 19.86
N ARG A 507 13.06 21.56 18.88
CA ARG A 507 12.00 22.51 18.49
C ARG A 507 10.81 21.85 17.80
N ARG A 508 10.98 20.62 17.30
CA ARG A 508 9.97 19.91 16.50
C ARG A 508 9.68 18.50 16.99
N HIS A 509 10.64 17.86 17.65
CA HIS A 509 10.53 16.46 18.06
C HIS A 509 11.09 16.26 19.47
N ASN A 510 10.42 15.46 20.29
CA ASN A 510 10.99 14.99 21.54
C ASN A 510 12.03 13.89 21.25
N ILE A 511 13.28 14.31 21.03
CA ILE A 511 14.38 13.39 20.70
C ILE A 511 14.79 12.49 21.87
N PHE A 512 14.40 12.81 23.11
CA PHE A 512 14.73 11.98 24.28
C PHE A 512 13.99 10.65 24.25
N LEU A 513 12.72 10.64 23.85
CA LEU A 513 11.95 9.41 23.68
C LEU A 513 12.57 8.49 22.63
N MET A 514 13.01 9.08 21.51
CA MET A 514 13.64 8.34 20.42
C MET A 514 15.02 7.80 20.82
N ALA A 515 15.87 8.64 21.42
CA ALA A 515 17.16 8.21 21.93
C ALA A 515 17.00 7.09 22.97
N GLN A 516 15.97 7.18 23.81
CA GLN A 516 15.68 6.14 24.79
C GLN A 516 15.24 4.84 24.12
N GLN A 517 14.40 4.87 23.08
CA GLN A 517 14.06 3.66 22.33
C GLN A 517 15.32 2.98 21.76
N VAL A 518 16.25 3.76 21.20
CA VAL A 518 17.52 3.23 20.69
C VAL A 518 18.38 2.64 21.81
N VAL A 519 18.53 3.33 22.94
CA VAL A 519 19.28 2.82 24.10
C VAL A 519 18.63 1.57 24.67
N ASN A 520 17.30 1.49 24.71
CA ASN A 520 16.58 0.30 25.14
C ASN A 520 16.81 -0.87 24.18
N ILE A 521 16.90 -0.64 22.87
CA ILE A 521 17.31 -1.69 21.92
C ILE A 521 18.71 -2.22 22.27
N PHE A 522 19.68 -1.35 22.55
CA PHE A 522 20.98 -1.80 23.05
C PHE A 522 20.87 -2.58 24.36
N ASN A 523 20.04 -2.15 25.30
CA ASN A 523 19.81 -2.88 26.54
C ASN A 523 19.14 -4.25 26.30
N ILE A 524 18.31 -4.42 25.26
CA ILE A 524 17.79 -5.75 24.86
C ILE A 524 18.94 -6.67 24.44
N PHE A 525 19.87 -6.18 23.61
CA PHE A 525 21.06 -6.96 23.23
C PHE A 525 21.97 -7.28 24.44
N ILE A 526 22.21 -6.29 25.31
CA ILE A 526 23.07 -6.46 26.48
C ILE A 526 22.46 -7.47 27.46
N THR A 527 21.16 -7.36 27.74
CA THR A 527 20.48 -8.11 28.79
C THR A 527 20.02 -9.50 28.33
N PHE A 528 19.58 -9.62 27.08
CA PHE A 528 18.93 -10.84 26.55
C PHE A 528 19.59 -11.40 25.29
N GLY A 529 20.72 -10.84 24.84
CA GLY A 529 21.39 -11.29 23.62
C GLY A 529 21.76 -12.78 23.62
N ASP A 530 21.95 -13.43 24.77
CA ASP A 530 22.24 -14.85 24.92
C ASP A 530 21.10 -15.73 24.40
N THR A 531 19.88 -15.19 24.40
CA THR A 531 18.70 -15.86 23.89
C THR A 531 18.58 -15.85 22.37
N PHE A 532 19.12 -14.82 21.67
CA PHE A 532 18.86 -14.63 20.23
C PHE A 532 20.08 -14.23 19.37
N LEU A 533 21.22 -13.87 19.94
CA LEU A 533 22.46 -13.70 19.19
C LEU A 533 23.00 -15.07 18.76
N PRO A 534 23.60 -15.16 17.57
CA PRO A 534 23.99 -16.45 17.00
C PRO A 534 25.14 -17.10 17.78
N THR A 535 26.10 -16.32 18.27
CA THR A 535 27.30 -16.82 18.95
C THR A 535 27.76 -15.88 20.07
N PRO A 536 28.57 -16.37 21.05
CA PRO A 536 29.25 -15.52 22.01
C PRO A 536 30.15 -14.45 21.37
N ALA A 537 30.74 -14.72 20.20
CA ALA A 537 31.53 -13.74 19.47
C ALA A 537 30.72 -12.50 19.07
N SER A 538 29.41 -12.63 18.89
CA SER A 538 28.52 -11.49 18.64
C SER A 538 28.41 -10.57 19.87
N TYR A 539 28.53 -11.10 21.09
CA TYR A 539 28.63 -10.27 22.30
C TYR A 539 29.94 -9.50 22.37
N ASP A 540 31.05 -10.17 22.03
CA ASP A 540 32.36 -9.51 21.98
C ASP A 540 32.31 -8.31 21.01
N GLN A 541 31.72 -8.52 19.82
CA GLN A 541 31.55 -7.47 18.80
C GLN A 541 30.63 -6.34 19.26
N LEU A 542 29.53 -6.65 19.94
CA LEU A 542 28.64 -5.62 20.51
C LEU A 542 29.41 -4.74 21.50
N TYR A 543 30.15 -5.34 22.42
CA TYR A 543 30.88 -4.60 23.46
C TYR A 543 32.03 -3.81 22.85
N TYR A 544 32.73 -4.40 21.88
CA TYR A 544 33.72 -3.68 21.08
C TYR A 544 33.12 -2.42 20.45
N GLU A 545 31.95 -2.50 19.80
CA GLU A 545 31.29 -1.35 19.19
C GLU A 545 30.89 -0.27 20.20
N LEU A 546 30.36 -0.67 21.37
CA LEU A 546 30.03 0.26 22.46
C LEU A 546 31.27 1.00 22.99
N ILE A 547 32.38 0.29 23.17
CA ILE A 547 33.65 0.87 23.63
C ILE A 547 34.26 1.78 22.56
N ARG A 548 34.30 1.30 21.31
CA ARG A 548 34.83 2.05 20.16
C ARG A 548 34.11 3.37 19.99
N MET A 549 32.79 3.38 20.19
CA MET A 549 31.92 4.54 20.02
C MET A 549 31.53 5.22 21.34
N HIS A 550 32.28 5.00 22.44
CA HIS A 550 31.93 5.48 23.79
C HIS A 550 31.61 6.98 23.84
N GLN A 551 32.33 7.81 23.09
CA GLN A 551 32.12 9.25 23.04
C GLN A 551 30.69 9.64 22.67
N VAL A 552 30.01 8.86 21.82
CA VAL A 552 28.61 9.12 21.44
C VAL A 552 27.70 8.93 22.66
N PHE A 553 27.91 7.87 23.43
CA PHE A 553 27.11 7.55 24.62
C PHE A 553 27.42 8.50 25.79
N ASP A 554 28.67 8.92 25.96
CA ASP A 554 29.05 9.92 26.95
C ASP A 554 28.41 11.27 26.64
N ASN A 555 28.50 11.74 25.38
CA ASN A 555 27.85 12.98 24.95
C ASN A 555 26.32 12.89 25.08
N LEU A 556 25.73 11.73 24.78
CA LEU A 556 24.30 11.50 24.99
C LEU A 556 23.92 11.58 26.47
N PHE A 557 24.72 10.99 27.36
CA PHE A 557 24.52 11.05 28.80
C PHE A 557 24.64 12.50 29.32
N TYR A 558 25.66 13.25 28.89
CA TYR A 558 25.82 14.65 29.29
C TYR A 558 24.68 15.53 28.77
N MET A 559 24.23 15.30 27.53
CA MET A 559 23.04 15.96 27.00
C MET A 559 21.83 15.65 27.86
N ALA A 560 21.54 14.38 28.16
CA ALA A 560 20.42 13.97 29.00
C ALA A 560 20.49 14.61 30.40
N LEU A 561 21.67 14.62 31.03
CA LEU A 561 21.87 15.24 32.34
C LEU A 561 21.56 16.74 32.30
N ARG A 562 22.12 17.46 31.31
CA ARG A 562 21.91 18.91 31.14
C ARG A 562 20.44 19.29 31.09
N TYR A 563 19.62 18.52 30.38
CA TYR A 563 18.17 18.76 30.28
C TYR A 563 17.38 18.23 31.48
N SER A 564 17.87 17.21 32.19
CA SER A 564 17.23 16.70 33.41
C SER A 564 17.41 17.60 34.64
N THR A 565 18.48 18.41 34.67
CA THR A 565 18.77 19.33 35.79
C THR A 565 18.24 20.73 35.55
N GLY A 566 17.85 21.08 34.32
CA GLY A 566 17.25 22.36 33.99
C GLY A 566 15.75 22.43 34.27
N ASP A 567 15.18 23.63 34.14
CA ASP A 567 13.73 23.87 34.18
C ASP A 567 13.14 23.86 32.76
N GLY A 568 13.22 22.70 32.11
CA GLY A 568 12.72 22.48 30.74
C GLY A 568 11.55 21.52 30.68
N GLU A 569 10.76 21.62 29.60
CA GLU A 569 9.60 20.75 29.32
C GLU A 569 9.97 19.25 29.31
N PHE A 570 11.16 18.91 28.80
CA PHE A 570 11.60 17.52 28.60
C PHE A 570 12.38 16.92 29.78
N LYS A 571 12.25 17.50 30.98
CA LYS A 571 13.04 17.12 32.15
C LYS A 571 12.87 15.63 32.51
N ALA A 572 11.63 15.15 32.51
CA ALA A 572 11.30 13.78 32.89
C ALA A 572 11.84 12.75 31.88
N GLU A 573 11.69 13.02 30.59
CA GLU A 573 12.16 12.17 29.51
C GLU A 573 13.69 12.14 29.45
N ALA A 574 14.34 13.29 29.66
CA ALA A 574 15.79 13.38 29.72
C ALA A 574 16.35 12.58 30.91
N LEU A 575 15.72 12.67 32.09
CA LEU A 575 16.09 11.86 33.25
C LEU A 575 15.92 10.35 32.99
N ARG A 576 14.81 9.97 32.33
CA ARG A 576 14.55 8.58 31.95
C ARG A 576 15.62 8.05 30.99
N LEU A 577 16.03 8.85 29.99
CA LEU A 577 17.13 8.52 29.09
C LEU A 577 18.45 8.32 29.84
N ALA A 578 18.80 9.24 30.75
CA ALA A 578 20.02 9.13 31.56
C ALA A 578 20.04 7.83 32.37
N ASN A 579 18.90 7.41 32.93
CA ASN A 579 18.76 6.17 33.69
C ASN A 579 18.88 4.91 32.81
N CYS A 580 18.37 4.94 31.56
CA CYS A 580 18.51 3.82 30.62
C CYS A 580 19.97 3.56 30.22
N LEU A 581 20.84 4.57 30.27
CA LEU A 581 22.25 4.47 29.89
C LEU A 581 23.15 3.76 30.91
N VAL A 582 22.63 3.37 32.07
CA VAL A 582 23.43 2.79 33.19
C VAL A 582 24.29 1.60 32.74
N ASN A 583 23.73 0.64 32.00
CA ASN A 583 24.48 -0.55 31.57
C ASN A 583 25.52 -0.24 30.50
N VAL A 584 25.17 0.59 29.52
CA VAL A 584 26.12 1.01 28.48
C VAL A 584 27.32 1.73 29.11
N ARG A 585 27.06 2.63 30.08
CA ARG A 585 28.12 3.31 30.82
C ARG A 585 28.95 2.37 31.68
N ALA A 586 28.32 1.39 32.34
CA ALA A 586 29.04 0.39 33.14
C ALA A 586 30.01 -0.42 32.27
N ILE A 587 29.60 -0.84 31.06
CA ILE A 587 30.46 -1.53 30.08
C ILE A 587 31.65 -0.64 29.71
N ILE A 588 31.40 0.60 29.29
CA ILE A 588 32.45 1.55 28.89
C ILE A 588 33.44 1.77 30.04
N GLN A 589 32.94 2.08 31.25
CA GLN A 589 33.78 2.38 32.42
C GLN A 589 34.57 1.17 32.91
N HIS A 590 34.08 -0.05 32.69
CA HIS A 590 34.78 -1.28 33.06
C HIS A 590 35.92 -1.60 32.10
N PHE A 591 35.67 -1.53 30.78
CA PHE A 591 36.64 -1.98 29.78
C PHE A 591 37.65 -0.92 29.37
N SER A 592 37.29 0.37 29.32
CA SER A 592 38.22 1.45 28.93
C SER A 592 39.54 1.45 29.73
N PRO A 593 39.54 1.47 31.09
CA PRO A 593 40.79 1.46 31.85
C PRO A 593 41.59 0.16 31.69
N LYS A 594 40.91 -0.97 31.47
CA LYS A 594 41.57 -2.26 31.24
C LYS A 594 42.27 -2.30 29.88
N ILE A 595 41.65 -1.73 28.85
CA ILE A 595 42.24 -1.58 27.53
C ILE A 595 43.44 -0.62 27.60
N GLU A 596 43.31 0.53 28.27
CA GLU A 596 44.42 1.47 28.47
C GLU A 596 45.60 0.83 29.20
N SER A 597 45.33 0.08 30.28
CA SER A 597 46.37 -0.64 31.03
C SER A 597 47.05 -1.72 30.18
N TRP A 598 46.27 -2.47 29.39
CA TRP A 598 46.81 -3.48 28.48
C TRP A 598 47.67 -2.84 27.38
N LEU A 599 47.21 -1.76 26.77
CA LEU A 599 47.95 -0.99 25.77
C LEU A 599 49.29 -0.48 26.31
N ALA A 600 49.29 0.08 27.53
CA ALA A 600 50.51 0.50 28.21
C ALA A 600 51.47 -0.68 28.45
N SER A 601 50.94 -1.86 28.82
CA SER A 601 51.76 -3.06 29.03
C SER A 601 52.42 -3.58 27.73
N GLN A 602 51.76 -3.39 26.59
CA GLN A 602 52.24 -3.82 25.28
C GLN A 602 53.02 -2.73 24.53
N ASN A 603 53.15 -1.52 25.10
CA ASN A 603 53.69 -0.32 24.42
C ASN A 603 53.00 -0.03 23.08
N LEU A 604 51.69 -0.25 23.00
CA LEU A 604 50.88 0.01 21.81
C LEU A 604 50.06 1.28 21.99
N SER A 605 50.03 2.12 20.95
CA SER A 605 49.21 3.34 20.91
C SER A 605 47.95 3.20 20.06
N THR A 606 47.90 2.21 19.16
CA THR A 606 46.75 1.94 18.28
C THR A 606 46.48 0.44 18.27
N PRO A 607 45.48 -0.04 19.04
CA PRO A 607 45.10 -1.45 19.02
C PRO A 607 44.39 -1.84 17.73
N THR A 608 44.51 -3.10 17.33
CA THR A 608 43.62 -3.74 16.36
C THR A 608 42.30 -4.15 17.00
N GLU A 609 41.29 -4.44 16.17
CA GLU A 609 39.99 -4.98 16.63
C GLU A 609 40.18 -6.26 17.45
N ASP A 610 40.95 -7.23 16.93
CA ASP A 610 41.20 -8.51 17.60
C ASP A 610 41.90 -8.36 18.95
N GLN A 611 42.81 -7.39 19.07
CA GLN A 611 43.50 -7.08 20.32
C GLN A 611 42.54 -6.56 21.39
N ILE A 612 41.61 -5.66 21.03
CA ILE A 612 40.59 -5.20 21.97
C ILE A 612 39.65 -6.34 22.34
N LEU A 613 39.21 -7.14 21.37
CA LEU A 613 38.33 -8.29 21.62
C LEU A 613 38.99 -9.29 22.59
N GLU A 614 40.31 -9.50 22.50
CA GLU A 614 41.04 -10.35 23.44
C GLU A 614 40.96 -9.81 24.88
N VAL A 615 41.14 -8.51 25.07
CA VAL A 615 41.00 -7.86 26.38
C VAL A 615 39.56 -7.99 26.89
N VAL A 616 38.56 -7.80 26.04
CA VAL A 616 37.14 -7.94 26.39
C VAL A 616 36.84 -9.36 26.88
N ARG A 617 37.25 -10.39 26.11
CA ARG A 617 37.04 -11.80 26.46
C ARG A 617 37.65 -12.20 27.81
N LYS A 618 38.82 -11.66 28.14
CA LYS A 618 39.53 -11.95 29.40
C LYS A 618 38.91 -11.29 30.65
N ASN A 619 37.94 -10.40 30.48
CA ASN A 619 37.49 -9.50 31.55
C ASN A 619 35.97 -9.45 31.73
N TYR A 620 35.22 -10.42 31.17
CA TYR A 620 33.77 -10.54 31.33
C TYR A 620 33.33 -10.84 32.77
N ASP A 621 34.08 -11.68 33.47
CA ASP A 621 33.81 -12.20 34.81
C ASP A 621 33.61 -11.12 35.89
N SER A 622 34.28 -10.00 35.72
CA SER A 622 34.29 -8.88 36.66
C SER A 622 33.31 -7.75 36.29
N LEU A 623 32.60 -7.88 35.16
CA LEU A 623 31.62 -6.89 34.73
C LEU A 623 30.30 -7.09 35.48
N ILE A 624 29.81 -6.04 36.15
CA ILE A 624 28.53 -6.05 36.84
C ILE A 624 27.54 -5.14 36.10
N LEU A 625 26.43 -5.72 35.66
CA LEU A 625 25.35 -5.02 34.97
C LEU A 625 24.06 -5.01 35.79
N LYS A 626 23.27 -3.95 35.63
CA LYS A 626 21.94 -3.86 36.24
C LYS A 626 20.95 -4.62 35.37
N LEU A 627 20.20 -5.56 35.97
CA LEU A 627 19.07 -6.18 35.28
C LEU A 627 17.99 -5.11 35.02
N GLN A 628 17.64 -4.92 33.75
CA GLN A 628 16.57 -4.02 33.34
C GLN A 628 15.37 -4.85 32.89
N GLU A 629 14.24 -4.64 33.56
CA GLU A 629 12.98 -5.33 33.26
C GLU A 629 12.11 -4.51 32.29
N GLY A 630 11.26 -5.18 31.52
CA GLY A 630 10.26 -4.53 30.66
C GLY A 630 10.82 -3.87 29.39
N LEU A 631 12.06 -4.20 28.98
CA LEU A 631 12.68 -3.68 27.76
C LEU A 631 11.99 -4.16 26.48
N GLU A 632 11.42 -5.35 26.54
CA GLU A 632 10.60 -5.98 25.50
C GLU A 632 9.15 -5.50 25.48
N GLY A 633 8.77 -4.65 26.43
CA GLY A 633 7.42 -4.09 26.53
C GLY A 633 7.17 -3.10 25.40
N TYR A 634 6.15 -3.35 24.59
CA TYR A 634 5.63 -2.40 23.61
C TYR A 634 4.10 -2.36 23.69
N GLU A 635 3.53 -1.19 23.41
CA GLU A 635 2.09 -1.05 23.23
C GLU A 635 1.68 -1.76 21.94
N ARG A 636 0.63 -2.58 21.99
CA ARG A 636 0.09 -3.23 20.78
C ARG A 636 -0.46 -2.17 19.82
N TYR A 637 -0.37 -2.47 18.53
CA TYR A 637 -0.88 -1.59 17.51
C TYR A 637 -2.37 -1.29 17.76
N SER A 638 -2.72 0.00 17.63
CA SER A 638 -4.09 0.48 17.72
C SER A 638 -4.31 1.52 16.63
N GLU A 639 -5.21 1.21 15.70
CA GLU A 639 -5.55 2.10 14.58
C GLU A 639 -5.98 3.50 15.01
N ARG A 640 -6.57 3.64 16.22
CA ARG A 640 -6.97 4.93 16.80
C ARG A 640 -5.86 5.98 16.77
N GLN A 641 -4.60 5.58 16.91
CA GLN A 641 -3.44 6.50 16.89
C GLN A 641 -3.11 7.02 15.47
N HIS A 642 -3.60 6.33 14.42
CA HIS A 642 -3.29 6.59 13.02
C HIS A 642 -4.54 6.82 12.16
N ARG A 643 -5.71 7.03 12.78
CA ARG A 643 -7.01 7.20 12.11
C ARG A 643 -6.97 8.27 11.02
N GLU A 644 -6.44 9.46 11.33
CA GLU A 644 -6.40 10.57 10.37
C GLU A 644 -5.55 10.25 9.14
N LEU A 645 -4.46 9.50 9.33
CA LEU A 645 -3.62 9.02 8.25
C LEU A 645 -4.39 8.04 7.36
N VAL A 646 -4.99 6.99 7.95
CA VAL A 646 -5.77 5.99 7.22
C VAL A 646 -6.91 6.64 6.42
N ALA A 647 -7.65 7.55 7.05
CA ALA A 647 -8.73 8.29 6.38
C ALA A 647 -8.22 9.17 5.23
N ARG A 648 -7.05 9.80 5.38
CA ARG A 648 -6.44 10.60 4.30
C ARG A 648 -5.99 9.73 3.13
N GLU A 649 -5.39 8.58 3.40
CA GLU A 649 -4.99 7.61 2.35
C GLU A 649 -6.22 7.04 1.64
N ALA A 650 -7.31 6.75 2.35
CA ALA A 650 -8.58 6.32 1.76
C ALA A 650 -9.17 7.39 0.81
N ARG A 651 -9.15 8.67 1.23
CA ARG A 651 -9.57 9.79 0.36
C ARG A 651 -8.68 9.95 -0.87
N GLY A 652 -7.36 9.81 -0.69
CA GLY A 652 -6.39 9.82 -1.79
C GLY A 652 -6.66 8.71 -2.82
N ALA A 653 -6.86 7.49 -2.33
CA ALA A 653 -7.23 6.34 -3.14
C ALA A 653 -8.58 6.54 -3.87
N ALA A 654 -9.59 7.13 -3.22
CA ALA A 654 -10.88 7.45 -3.83
C ALA A 654 -10.75 8.49 -4.96
N ALA A 655 -9.93 9.54 -4.74
CA ALA A 655 -9.61 10.53 -5.75
C ALA A 655 -8.87 9.90 -6.95
N ALA A 656 -7.87 9.06 -6.69
CA ALA A 656 -7.13 8.36 -7.74
C ALA A 656 -8.01 7.38 -8.52
N ALA A 657 -8.90 6.65 -7.84
CA ALA A 657 -9.87 5.76 -8.46
C ALA A 657 -10.86 6.52 -9.35
N ARG A 658 -11.23 7.76 -9.00
CA ARG A 658 -12.03 8.64 -9.86
C ARG A 658 -11.25 9.14 -11.08
N ALA A 659 -9.95 9.39 -10.91
CA ALA A 659 -9.08 9.94 -11.96
C ALA A 659 -8.56 8.90 -12.97
N ARG A 660 -8.52 7.59 -12.62
CA ARG A 660 -8.13 6.51 -13.53
C ARG A 660 -9.15 6.33 -14.67
N GLY A 661 -9.02 7.17 -15.71
CA GLY A 661 -9.77 7.17 -16.96
C GLY A 661 -11.25 7.57 -16.83
N PRO A 662 -11.92 7.99 -17.92
CA PRO A 662 -13.36 8.12 -17.90
C PRO A 662 -13.93 6.72 -17.72
N ARG A 663 -14.39 6.39 -16.50
CA ARG A 663 -15.07 5.12 -16.17
C ARG A 663 -16.13 4.76 -17.22
N LEU A 664 -16.71 5.78 -17.85
CA LEU A 664 -17.64 5.72 -18.98
C LEU A 664 -17.06 5.17 -20.27
N HIS A 665 -15.80 5.50 -20.63
CA HIS A 665 -15.15 4.92 -21.80
C HIS A 665 -14.84 3.44 -21.58
N ALA A 666 -14.34 3.10 -20.39
CA ALA A 666 -14.11 1.69 -20.01
C ALA A 666 -15.43 0.90 -19.91
N ALA A 667 -16.51 1.51 -19.43
CA ALA A 667 -17.86 0.93 -19.43
C ALA A 667 -18.45 0.83 -20.84
N ALA A 668 -18.13 1.77 -21.74
CA ALA A 668 -18.55 1.72 -23.14
C ALA A 668 -17.86 0.60 -23.93
N CYS A 669 -16.56 0.39 -23.71
CA CYS A 669 -15.82 -0.73 -24.28
C CYS A 669 -16.32 -2.07 -23.73
N ALA A 670 -16.56 -2.16 -22.42
CA ALA A 670 -17.14 -3.34 -21.80
C ALA A 670 -18.55 -3.65 -22.36
N ALA A 671 -19.42 -2.64 -22.47
CA ALA A 671 -20.74 -2.80 -23.06
C ALA A 671 -20.69 -3.27 -24.52
N ALA A 672 -19.80 -2.71 -25.34
CA ALA A 672 -19.62 -3.18 -26.72
C ALA A 672 -19.20 -4.66 -26.77
N THR A 673 -18.33 -5.08 -25.85
CA THR A 673 -17.88 -6.47 -25.71
C THR A 673 -19.03 -7.38 -25.25
N ALA A 674 -19.80 -6.97 -24.24
CA ALA A 674 -20.98 -7.70 -23.77
C ALA A 674 -22.01 -7.90 -24.88
N LEU A 675 -22.33 -6.85 -25.63
CA LEU A 675 -23.27 -6.90 -26.74
C LEU A 675 -22.78 -7.81 -27.87
N SER A 676 -21.47 -7.78 -28.19
CA SER A 676 -20.90 -8.69 -29.18
C SER A 676 -21.02 -10.16 -28.77
N HIS A 677 -20.83 -10.45 -27.48
CA HIS A 677 -20.97 -11.80 -26.94
C HIS A 677 -22.42 -12.29 -27.05
N TYR A 678 -23.39 -11.49 -26.61
CA TYR A 678 -24.80 -11.87 -26.73
C TYR A 678 -25.27 -11.98 -28.19
N SER A 679 -24.74 -11.16 -29.10
CA SER A 679 -25.03 -11.28 -30.53
C SER A 679 -24.39 -12.49 -31.20
N ALA A 680 -23.39 -13.11 -30.58
CA ALA A 680 -22.75 -14.33 -31.08
C ALA A 680 -23.43 -15.60 -30.58
N ILE A 681 -24.23 -15.51 -29.50
CA ILE A 681 -24.97 -16.63 -28.90
C ILE A 681 -26.41 -16.71 -29.44
N ALA A 682 -26.98 -15.57 -29.86
CA ALA A 682 -28.25 -15.48 -30.58
C ALA A 682 -28.08 -15.88 -32.06
#